data_AF-Q8FTV5-F1
#
_entry.id   AF-Q8FTV5-F1
#
_cell.length_a   1.000
_cell.length_b   1.000
_cell.length_c   1.000
_cell.angle_alpha   90.00
_cell.angle_beta   90.00
_cell.angle_gamma   90.00
#
_symmetry.space_group_name_H-M   'P 1'
#
loop_
_entity.id
_entity.type
_entity.pdbx_description
1 polymer ?
#
loop_
_entity_poly.entity_id
_entity_poly.type
_entity_poly.pdbx_seq_one_letter_code
_entity_poly.pdbx_strand_id
1 'polypeptide(L)'
;MQIKHRSPSRTWNPPLALRFGFLIFAGISVITGLLAGTVKLGYLLDSPATSLAQDHGPLMVFGFVGGAIGIERAVAVRTRWAWLGPLAHAFGVVTTLSGFPRLVPGAFFALSFLVLGATYLKVHRRQATFAVLTQAAGVIGGVAAALVWALGAPFAYAMPFAVVFTVATIIGERLELARISFGGVAAETTVTALVLTLTASSLLFSFSPQLGFAVMGVALVLVAVATVRVDVARHLVKSRGLPQFSAVCMLLGYLWLIIGGVIWVAFGFTETGFAFDAGVHAVFLGFVISMILAHAPIILTSVIRYTLPYHPVMYVAVALLHAGLALRLLADARSHTTLWQAGGADQRHRRDRLPARVRCPHGAPCASSGGHPDGGSTGMSTLSVSDVSLRARGRWHATAGAVIAFWLVVGVAATLGYRLGRGVTWWDVIHPFTIGALTTAIIAYSTHFAEALTRTVTAGYRGVGLRVAIVNLAMLGLLIDRAGYDWGPLADVSATAVIAVLLWQIAVVVKRLRGSLAGQFAVTVPFYLTAAGFLIVAILLAILATRVGNYSDLIAAHSRATVWGFAWLTVIGTVVTLLPTLAGSRIPDIARRRCTRALQVHGGALGAALLLHALGEPAWAGLAQLVMVLAALLVVQPVIGTLFSTGATWTTATVSVVAGLLWMLAVATADAVILIVGGDPRAGTLLLLPALLGSGLLQLVTGVLHHLLPTLVGGGPGKVRVARATADRAGGARLTLINLGALLTLLDVTGPARSAGLILIGLGLIGHVITITRAIITQYRMEN
;
A
#
# COMPACT_ATOMS: atom_id res chain seq x y z
N MET A 1 -32.81 4.64 52.43
CA MET A 1 -32.53 3.65 51.38
C MET A 1 -31.91 4.40 50.19
N GLN A 2 -30.57 4.53 50.16
CA GLN A 2 -29.85 5.27 49.12
C GLN A 2 -29.77 4.43 47.84
N ILE A 3 -30.38 4.92 46.76
CA ILE A 3 -30.27 4.35 45.42
C ILE A 3 -28.84 4.61 44.93
N LYS A 4 -28.01 3.57 45.01
CA LYS A 4 -26.64 3.55 44.51
C LYS A 4 -26.68 3.66 42.98
N HIS A 5 -26.49 4.88 42.45
CA HIS A 5 -26.22 5.09 41.04
C HIS A 5 -25.02 4.23 40.63
N ARG A 6 -25.27 3.13 39.91
CA ARG A 6 -24.20 2.38 39.23
C ARG A 6 -23.55 3.33 38.24
N SER A 7 -22.25 3.56 38.41
CA SER A 7 -21.44 4.27 37.43
C SER A 7 -21.59 3.60 36.06
N PRO A 8 -21.73 4.37 34.96
CA PRO A 8 -21.80 3.77 33.64
C PRO A 8 -20.49 3.00 33.40
N SER A 9 -20.61 1.69 33.17
CA SER A 9 -19.47 0.83 32.88
C SER A 9 -18.61 1.48 31.80
N ARG A 10 -17.34 1.75 32.10
CA ARG A 10 -16.37 2.42 31.21
C ARG A 10 -16.23 1.58 29.94
N THR A 11 -17.00 1.90 28.89
CA THR A 11 -16.92 1.20 27.60
C THR A 11 -15.53 1.46 27.02
N TRP A 12 -14.81 0.40 26.68
CA TRP A 12 -13.43 0.55 26.24
C TRP A 12 -13.39 0.82 24.75
N ASN A 13 -12.79 1.95 24.37
CA ASN A 13 -12.54 2.32 22.98
C ASN A 13 -11.12 1.89 22.59
N PRO A 14 -10.96 0.83 21.76
CA PRO A 14 -9.64 0.38 21.35
C PRO A 14 -8.91 1.47 20.55
N PRO A 15 -7.61 1.72 20.84
CA PRO A 15 -6.81 2.66 20.07
C PRO A 15 -6.76 2.29 18.59
N LEU A 16 -6.82 3.28 17.70
CA LEU A 16 -6.77 3.07 16.24
C LEU A 16 -5.55 2.24 15.80
N ALA A 17 -4.38 2.49 16.41
CA ALA A 17 -3.16 1.72 16.15
C ALA A 17 -3.29 0.22 16.46
N LEU A 18 -4.06 -0.16 17.48
CA LEU A 18 -4.34 -1.57 17.78
C LEU A 18 -5.17 -2.21 16.66
N ARG A 19 -6.18 -1.49 16.19
CA ARG A 19 -7.07 -1.94 15.09
C ARG A 19 -6.28 -2.15 13.80
N PHE A 20 -5.48 -1.16 13.43
CA PHE A 20 -4.59 -1.25 12.26
C PHE A 20 -3.55 -2.35 12.41
N GLY A 21 -2.94 -2.48 13.59
CA GLY A 21 -1.93 -3.50 13.87
C GLY A 21 -2.46 -4.92 13.58
N PHE A 22 -3.68 -5.23 14.01
CA PHE A 22 -4.29 -6.52 13.71
C PHE A 22 -4.79 -6.64 12.28
N LEU A 23 -5.26 -5.56 11.66
CA LEU A 23 -5.71 -5.56 10.26
C LEU A 23 -4.56 -5.88 9.30
N ILE A 24 -3.32 -5.49 9.64
CA ILE A 24 -2.13 -5.85 8.86
C ILE A 24 -2.00 -7.37 8.70
N PHE A 25 -2.33 -8.18 9.71
CA PHE A 25 -2.24 -9.64 9.59
C PHE A 25 -3.30 -10.22 8.64
N ALA A 26 -4.50 -9.65 8.60
CA ALA A 26 -5.49 -10.00 7.57
C ALA A 26 -5.00 -9.59 6.17
N GLY A 27 -4.36 -8.43 6.06
CA GLY A 27 -3.70 -7.97 4.84
C GLY A 27 -2.55 -8.88 4.37
N ILE A 28 -1.69 -9.30 5.29
CA ILE A 28 -0.62 -10.27 5.02
C ILE A 28 -1.24 -11.58 4.51
N SER A 29 -2.29 -12.07 5.17
CA SER A 29 -2.95 -13.34 4.81
C SER A 29 -3.57 -13.32 3.42
N VAL A 30 -4.22 -12.22 3.00
CA VAL A 30 -4.76 -12.15 1.64
C VAL A 30 -3.64 -12.06 0.60
N ILE A 31 -2.55 -11.34 0.88
CA ILE A 31 -1.42 -11.23 -0.04
C ILE A 31 -0.74 -12.60 -0.21
N THR A 32 -0.42 -13.28 0.89
CA THR A 32 0.22 -14.61 0.85
C THR A 32 -0.73 -15.68 0.34
N GLY A 33 -2.02 -15.59 0.64
CA GLY A 33 -3.07 -16.47 0.10
C GLY A 33 -3.26 -16.32 -1.41
N LEU A 34 -3.24 -15.10 -1.94
CA LEU A 34 -3.27 -14.87 -3.39
C LEU A 34 -2.00 -15.38 -4.07
N LEU A 35 -0.83 -15.20 -3.47
CA LEU A 35 0.42 -15.81 -3.95
C LEU A 35 0.34 -17.34 -3.96
N ALA A 36 -0.21 -17.96 -2.92
CA ALA A 36 -0.47 -19.40 -2.91
C ALA A 36 -1.47 -19.83 -4.01
N GLY A 37 -2.43 -18.95 -4.33
CA GLY A 37 -3.39 -19.16 -5.41
C GLY A 37 -2.73 -19.15 -6.80
N THR A 38 -1.75 -18.28 -7.05
CA THR A 38 -1.00 -18.30 -8.32
C THR A 38 -0.17 -19.58 -8.45
N VAL A 39 0.38 -20.09 -7.34
CA VAL A 39 1.05 -21.39 -7.31
C VAL A 39 0.07 -22.51 -7.68
N LYS A 40 -1.14 -22.49 -7.11
CA LYS A 40 -2.19 -23.45 -7.47
C LYS A 40 -2.64 -23.38 -8.93
N LEU A 41 -2.53 -22.23 -9.58
CA LEU A 41 -2.79 -22.05 -11.01
C LEU A 41 -1.70 -22.65 -11.92
N GLY A 42 -0.64 -23.21 -11.33
CA GLY A 42 0.50 -23.77 -12.07
C GLY A 42 1.55 -22.73 -12.43
N TYR A 43 1.43 -21.49 -11.94
CA TYR A 43 2.52 -20.53 -11.99
C TYR A 43 3.51 -20.81 -10.84
N LEU A 44 4.80 -20.51 -10.98
CA LEU A 44 5.77 -20.60 -9.87
C LEU A 44 5.99 -22.01 -9.28
N LEU A 45 5.67 -23.09 -10.01
CA LEU A 45 5.79 -24.49 -9.56
C LEU A 45 7.23 -24.88 -9.16
N ASP A 46 8.24 -24.23 -9.74
CA ASP A 46 9.67 -24.43 -9.46
C ASP A 46 10.25 -23.40 -8.49
N SER A 47 9.43 -22.81 -7.62
CA SER A 47 9.87 -21.79 -6.66
C SER A 47 9.74 -22.26 -5.21
N PRO A 48 10.44 -21.64 -4.24
CA PRO A 48 10.19 -21.90 -2.83
C PRO A 48 8.75 -21.57 -2.37
N ALA A 49 7.94 -20.90 -3.19
CA ALA A 49 6.52 -20.67 -2.91
C ALA A 49 5.65 -21.91 -3.16
N THR A 50 6.19 -22.98 -3.75
CA THR A 50 5.44 -24.22 -4.02
C THR A 50 4.84 -24.83 -2.76
N SER A 51 5.55 -24.74 -1.62
CA SER A 51 5.03 -25.17 -0.31
C SER A 51 3.79 -24.38 0.13
N LEU A 52 3.68 -23.11 -0.26
CA LEU A 52 2.60 -22.21 0.14
C LEU A 52 1.26 -22.60 -0.51
N ALA A 53 1.27 -23.35 -1.62
CA ALA A 53 0.04 -23.80 -2.30
C ALA A 53 -0.92 -24.55 -1.36
N GLN A 54 -0.38 -25.28 -0.39
CA GLN A 54 -1.17 -26.02 0.61
C GLN A 54 -1.91 -25.09 1.58
N ASP A 55 -1.39 -23.87 1.78
CA ASP A 55 -1.91 -22.90 2.74
C ASP A 55 -2.88 -21.89 2.12
N HIS A 56 -3.13 -21.94 0.80
CA HIS A 56 -4.05 -21.04 0.10
C HIS A 56 -5.42 -20.93 0.80
N GLY A 57 -6.09 -22.06 1.01
CA GLY A 57 -7.42 -22.10 1.65
C GLY A 57 -7.42 -21.53 3.08
N PRO A 58 -6.57 -22.05 3.99
CA PRO A 58 -6.45 -21.55 5.35
C PRO A 58 -6.12 -20.06 5.43
N LEU A 59 -5.20 -19.56 4.62
CA LEU A 59 -4.82 -18.14 4.60
C LEU A 59 -5.96 -17.25 4.11
N MET A 60 -6.69 -17.67 3.08
CA MET A 60 -7.81 -16.88 2.55
C MET A 60 -9.02 -16.90 3.50
N VAL A 61 -9.37 -18.06 4.06
CA VAL A 61 -10.59 -18.18 4.89
C VAL A 61 -10.31 -17.83 6.35
N PHE A 62 -9.34 -18.49 7.00
CA PHE A 62 -9.08 -18.28 8.41
C PHE A 62 -8.30 -16.98 8.62
N GLY A 63 -7.25 -16.77 7.82
CA GLY A 63 -6.33 -15.63 7.93
C GLY A 63 -6.87 -14.30 7.40
N PHE A 64 -7.62 -14.29 6.31
CA PHE A 64 -8.15 -13.04 5.75
C PHE A 64 -9.58 -12.79 6.20
N VAL A 65 -10.53 -13.65 5.81
CA VAL A 65 -11.97 -13.44 6.11
C VAL A 65 -12.23 -13.51 7.61
N GLY A 66 -11.72 -14.54 8.29
CA GLY A 66 -11.84 -14.70 9.74
C GLY A 66 -11.24 -13.53 10.53
N GLY A 67 -10.05 -13.08 10.14
CA GLY A 67 -9.40 -11.91 10.74
C GLY A 67 -10.19 -10.61 10.57
N ALA A 68 -10.69 -10.34 9.36
CA ALA A 68 -11.48 -9.15 9.08
C ALA A 68 -12.76 -9.10 9.95
N ILE A 69 -13.53 -10.19 9.95
CA ILE A 69 -14.76 -10.33 10.75
C ILE A 69 -14.46 -10.21 12.25
N GLY A 70 -13.42 -10.90 12.72
CA GLY A 70 -13.03 -10.90 14.13
C GLY A 70 -12.68 -9.49 14.64
N ILE A 71 -11.93 -8.71 13.85
CA ILE A 71 -11.57 -7.33 14.20
C ILE A 71 -12.81 -6.43 14.22
N GLU A 72 -13.67 -6.54 13.20
CA GLU A 72 -14.90 -5.74 13.12
C GLU A 72 -15.78 -5.97 14.35
N ARG A 73 -16.02 -7.23 14.71
CA ARG A 73 -16.88 -7.58 15.85
C ARG A 73 -16.23 -7.22 17.19
N ALA A 74 -14.90 -7.33 17.31
CA ALA A 74 -14.17 -6.87 18.49
C ALA A 74 -14.23 -5.34 18.68
N VAL A 75 -14.26 -4.58 17.59
CA VAL A 75 -14.48 -3.12 17.60
C VAL A 75 -15.92 -2.79 18.00
N ALA A 76 -16.90 -3.51 17.45
CA ALA A 76 -18.33 -3.26 17.69
C ALA A 76 -18.75 -3.50 19.14
N VAL A 77 -18.28 -4.59 19.77
CA VAL A 77 -18.71 -4.97 21.14
C VAL A 77 -18.11 -4.08 22.25
N ARG A 78 -17.04 -3.32 21.94
CA ARG A 78 -16.34 -2.37 22.82
C ARG A 78 -15.83 -2.96 24.15
N THR A 79 -15.32 -4.20 24.12
CA THR A 79 -14.79 -4.89 25.31
C THR A 79 -13.40 -5.45 25.11
N ARG A 80 -12.56 -5.40 26.15
CA ARG A 80 -11.13 -5.75 26.08
C ARG A 80 -10.88 -7.21 25.70
N TRP A 81 -11.58 -8.15 26.32
CA TRP A 81 -11.34 -9.58 26.10
C TRP A 81 -11.64 -10.04 24.68
N ALA A 82 -12.53 -9.35 23.94
CA ALA A 82 -12.83 -9.67 22.54
C ALA A 82 -11.60 -9.55 21.63
N TRP A 83 -10.56 -8.83 22.05
CA TRP A 83 -9.29 -8.67 21.31
C TRP A 83 -8.37 -9.89 21.42
N LEU A 84 -8.69 -10.86 22.29
CA LEU A 84 -8.05 -12.17 22.26
C LEU A 84 -8.30 -12.90 20.93
N GLY A 85 -9.42 -12.63 20.26
CA GLY A 85 -9.75 -13.22 18.95
C GLY A 85 -8.79 -12.74 17.85
N PRO A 86 -8.69 -11.43 17.58
CA PRO A 86 -7.69 -10.85 16.68
C PRO A 86 -6.24 -11.19 17.03
N LEU A 87 -5.91 -11.34 18.32
CA LEU A 87 -4.58 -11.76 18.76
C LEU A 87 -4.29 -13.22 18.39
N ALA A 88 -5.19 -14.15 18.75
CA ALA A 88 -5.09 -15.56 18.39
C ALA A 88 -5.02 -15.72 16.86
N HIS A 89 -5.82 -14.96 16.14
CA HIS A 89 -5.77 -14.90 14.68
C HIS A 89 -4.39 -14.51 14.15
N ALA A 90 -3.78 -13.42 14.66
CA ALA A 90 -2.46 -12.98 14.24
C ALA A 90 -1.39 -14.07 14.48
N PHE A 91 -1.45 -14.76 15.62
CA PHE A 91 -0.59 -15.91 15.89
C PHE A 91 -0.84 -17.07 14.92
N GLY A 92 -2.09 -17.37 14.56
CA GLY A 92 -2.43 -18.38 13.55
C GLY A 92 -1.80 -18.08 12.19
N VAL A 93 -1.86 -16.83 11.75
CA VAL A 93 -1.22 -16.38 10.49
C VAL A 93 0.30 -16.51 10.55
N VAL A 94 0.92 -16.00 11.61
CA VAL A 94 2.39 -16.04 11.77
C VAL A 94 2.91 -17.46 11.82
N THR A 95 2.26 -18.34 12.59
CA THR A 95 2.69 -19.74 12.74
C THR A 95 2.48 -20.54 11.46
N THR A 96 1.42 -20.27 10.69
CA THR A 96 1.22 -20.85 9.35
C THR A 96 2.38 -20.46 8.42
N LEU A 97 2.66 -19.16 8.29
CA LEU A 97 3.71 -18.67 7.40
C LEU A 97 5.14 -19.04 7.84
N SER A 98 5.32 -19.37 9.12
CA SER A 98 6.59 -19.84 9.68
C SER A 98 6.80 -21.35 9.56
N GLY A 99 5.85 -22.08 8.96
CA GLY A 99 5.98 -23.54 8.73
C GLY A 99 5.81 -24.40 9.98
N PHE A 100 5.09 -23.92 11.01
CA PHE A 100 4.81 -24.74 12.20
C PHE A 100 3.87 -25.91 11.85
N PRO A 101 3.90 -27.02 12.63
CA PRO A 101 2.96 -28.13 12.45
C PRO A 101 1.50 -27.65 12.51
N ARG A 102 0.64 -28.08 11.58
CA ARG A 102 -0.74 -27.56 11.36
C ARG A 102 -1.60 -27.48 12.63
N LEU A 103 -1.36 -28.33 13.61
CA LEU A 103 -2.04 -28.29 14.90
C LEU A 103 -1.92 -26.93 15.60
N VAL A 104 -0.73 -26.30 15.52
CA VAL A 104 -0.44 -25.01 16.16
C VAL A 104 -1.25 -23.86 15.56
N PRO A 105 -1.13 -23.53 14.25
CA PRO A 105 -1.97 -22.48 13.65
C PRO A 105 -3.46 -22.84 13.72
N GLY A 106 -3.81 -24.12 13.55
CA GLY A 106 -5.20 -24.58 13.64
C GLY A 106 -5.84 -24.33 15.01
N ALA A 107 -5.11 -24.58 16.11
CA ALA A 107 -5.56 -24.28 17.46
C ALA A 107 -5.76 -22.76 17.68
N PHE A 108 -4.84 -21.94 17.15
CA PHE A 108 -4.98 -20.48 17.22
C PHE A 108 -6.18 -19.96 16.42
N PHE A 109 -6.44 -20.50 15.22
CA PHE A 109 -7.63 -20.15 14.46
C PHE A 109 -8.92 -20.60 15.15
N ALA A 110 -8.96 -21.82 15.68
CA ALA A 110 -10.09 -22.32 16.46
C ALA A 110 -10.37 -21.44 17.68
N LEU A 111 -9.33 -21.05 18.44
CA LEU A 111 -9.45 -20.12 19.55
C LEU A 111 -10.00 -18.76 19.10
N SER A 112 -9.54 -18.24 17.96
CA SER A 112 -10.06 -17.00 17.40
C SER A 112 -11.57 -17.07 17.13
N PHE A 113 -12.04 -18.15 16.50
CA PHE A 113 -13.45 -18.38 16.26
C PHE A 113 -14.26 -18.59 17.55
N LEU A 114 -13.71 -19.27 18.56
CA LEU A 114 -14.36 -19.41 19.87
C LEU A 114 -14.54 -18.04 20.57
N VAL A 115 -13.55 -17.16 20.49
CA VAL A 115 -13.66 -15.78 21.03
C VAL A 115 -14.70 -14.97 20.24
N LEU A 116 -14.80 -15.18 18.93
CA LEU A 116 -15.88 -14.61 18.11
C LEU A 116 -17.26 -15.13 18.57
N GLY A 117 -17.38 -16.42 18.87
CA GLY A 117 -18.59 -17.02 19.45
C GLY A 117 -18.97 -16.43 20.80
N ALA A 118 -18.01 -16.26 21.71
CA ALA A 118 -18.24 -15.57 22.98
C ALA A 118 -18.72 -14.12 22.73
N THR A 119 -18.23 -13.47 21.67
CA THR A 119 -18.64 -12.11 21.30
C THR A 119 -20.10 -12.10 20.84
N TYR A 120 -20.50 -13.04 19.99
CA TYR A 120 -21.91 -13.20 19.61
C TYR A 120 -22.81 -13.58 20.78
N LEU A 121 -22.37 -14.45 21.70
CA LEU A 121 -23.13 -14.76 22.92
C LEU A 121 -23.37 -13.51 23.78
N LYS A 122 -22.36 -12.64 23.89
CA LYS A 122 -22.50 -11.36 24.59
C LYS A 122 -23.49 -10.42 23.89
N VAL A 123 -23.49 -10.38 22.56
CA VAL A 123 -24.47 -9.60 21.78
C VAL A 123 -25.87 -10.19 21.97
N HIS A 124 -26.01 -11.51 21.88
CA HIS A 124 -27.28 -12.23 22.08
C HIS A 124 -27.89 -11.96 23.46
N ARG A 125 -27.07 -11.99 24.52
CA ARG A 125 -27.51 -11.67 25.88
C ARG A 125 -27.97 -10.22 26.05
N ARG A 126 -27.56 -9.31 25.16
CA ARG A 126 -28.06 -7.93 25.13
C ARG A 126 -29.33 -7.80 24.29
N GLN A 127 -29.37 -8.50 23.16
CA GLN A 127 -30.50 -8.50 22.24
C GLN A 127 -30.55 -9.82 21.49
N ALA A 128 -31.52 -10.67 21.84
CA ALA A 128 -31.72 -11.94 21.16
C ALA A 128 -32.38 -11.69 19.78
N THR A 129 -31.65 -11.98 18.71
CA THR A 129 -32.14 -11.83 17.33
C THR A 129 -31.79 -13.07 16.50
N PHE A 130 -32.61 -13.35 15.48
CA PHE A 130 -32.36 -14.40 14.51
C PHE A 130 -31.05 -14.18 13.73
N ALA A 131 -30.70 -12.92 13.47
CA ALA A 131 -29.42 -12.53 12.89
C ALA A 131 -28.22 -13.05 13.69
N VAL A 132 -28.22 -12.84 15.02
CA VAL A 132 -27.11 -13.29 15.89
C VAL A 132 -27.06 -14.81 15.99
N LEU A 133 -28.21 -15.50 15.98
CA LEU A 133 -28.26 -16.97 15.92
C LEU A 133 -27.65 -17.50 14.61
N THR A 134 -27.97 -16.84 13.49
CA THR A 134 -27.42 -17.16 12.17
C THR A 134 -25.90 -16.97 12.16
N GLN A 135 -25.40 -15.87 12.72
CA GLN A 135 -23.95 -15.65 12.87
C GLN A 135 -23.28 -16.67 13.80
N ALA A 136 -23.94 -17.09 14.87
CA ALA A 136 -23.42 -18.10 15.79
C ALA A 136 -23.28 -19.48 15.11
N ALA A 137 -24.17 -19.84 14.18
CA ALA A 137 -24.02 -21.03 13.36
C ALA A 137 -22.72 -20.99 12.52
N GLY A 138 -22.32 -19.79 12.07
CA GLY A 138 -21.04 -19.58 11.42
C GLY A 138 -19.84 -19.94 12.31
N VAL A 139 -19.90 -19.63 13.61
CA VAL A 139 -18.81 -19.98 14.54
C VAL A 139 -18.61 -21.49 14.66
N ILE A 140 -19.70 -22.27 14.64
CA ILE A 140 -19.63 -23.73 14.63
C ILE A 140 -18.85 -24.20 13.40
N GLY A 141 -19.20 -23.66 12.22
CA GLY A 141 -18.46 -23.94 10.98
C GLY A 141 -16.98 -23.53 11.05
N GLY A 142 -16.68 -22.35 11.63
CA GLY A 142 -15.30 -21.83 11.69
C GLY A 142 -14.40 -22.67 12.59
N VAL A 143 -14.90 -23.04 13.77
CA VAL A 143 -14.20 -23.94 14.69
C VAL A 143 -14.03 -25.32 14.08
N ALA A 144 -15.09 -25.90 13.51
CA ALA A 144 -15.01 -27.21 12.86
C ALA A 144 -14.01 -27.23 11.70
N ALA A 145 -14.04 -26.22 10.82
CA ALA A 145 -13.10 -26.08 9.72
C ALA A 145 -11.64 -26.00 10.21
N ALA A 146 -11.39 -25.16 11.22
CA ALA A 146 -10.06 -25.00 11.78
C ALA A 146 -9.54 -26.31 12.41
N LEU A 147 -10.40 -27.04 13.15
CA LEU A 147 -10.03 -28.31 13.79
C LEU A 147 -9.81 -29.42 12.76
N VAL A 148 -10.69 -29.58 11.78
CA VAL A 148 -10.53 -30.58 10.70
C VAL A 148 -9.20 -30.37 9.97
N TRP A 149 -8.86 -29.12 9.65
CA TRP A 149 -7.57 -28.80 9.05
C TRP A 149 -6.38 -29.01 10.00
N ALA A 150 -6.53 -28.65 11.28
CA ALA A 150 -5.50 -28.82 12.31
C ALA A 150 -5.11 -30.29 12.50
N LEU A 151 -6.09 -31.19 12.38
CA LEU A 151 -5.94 -32.65 12.51
C LEU A 151 -5.33 -33.31 11.26
N GLY A 152 -4.90 -32.52 10.26
CA GLY A 152 -4.13 -33.01 9.12
C GLY A 152 -4.95 -33.30 7.86
N ALA A 153 -6.28 -33.19 7.92
CA ALA A 153 -7.12 -33.41 6.74
C ALA A 153 -6.80 -32.37 5.63
N PRO A 154 -6.90 -32.77 4.34
CA PRO A 154 -6.86 -31.82 3.24
C PRO A 154 -7.90 -30.72 3.42
N PHE A 155 -7.58 -29.50 2.99
CA PHE A 155 -8.50 -28.37 3.16
C PHE A 155 -9.86 -28.60 2.46
N ALA A 156 -9.93 -29.49 1.46
CA ALA A 156 -11.19 -29.90 0.84
C ALA A 156 -12.22 -30.42 1.85
N TYR A 157 -11.81 -31.10 2.93
CA TYR A 157 -12.71 -31.58 3.99
C TYR A 157 -13.04 -30.49 5.02
N ALA A 158 -12.16 -29.51 5.22
CA ALA A 158 -12.44 -28.34 6.04
C ALA A 158 -13.35 -27.32 5.31
N MET A 159 -13.36 -27.36 3.98
CA MET A 159 -13.99 -26.37 3.11
C MET A 159 -15.53 -26.26 3.33
N PRO A 160 -16.31 -27.35 3.42
CA PRO A 160 -17.74 -27.25 3.70
C PRO A 160 -18.05 -26.53 5.02
N PHE A 161 -17.28 -26.79 6.08
CA PHE A 161 -17.42 -26.08 7.36
C PHE A 161 -17.02 -24.61 7.25
N ALA A 162 -15.99 -24.30 6.46
CA ALA A 162 -15.60 -22.93 6.13
C ALA A 162 -16.68 -22.18 5.33
N VAL A 163 -17.42 -22.87 4.47
CA VAL A 163 -18.60 -22.31 3.78
C VAL A 163 -19.71 -22.01 4.79
N VAL A 164 -20.01 -22.92 5.73
CA VAL A 164 -20.95 -22.62 6.83
C VAL A 164 -20.51 -21.38 7.58
N PHE A 165 -19.22 -21.26 7.93
CA PHE A 165 -18.69 -20.07 8.62
C PHE A 165 -18.98 -18.77 7.87
N THR A 166 -18.55 -18.70 6.62
CA THR A 166 -18.62 -17.47 5.84
C THR A 166 -20.06 -17.12 5.43
N VAL A 167 -20.82 -18.09 4.93
CA VAL A 167 -22.22 -17.88 4.51
C VAL A 167 -23.08 -17.51 5.70
N ALA A 168 -23.04 -18.26 6.80
CA ALA A 168 -23.88 -17.97 7.96
C ALA A 168 -23.55 -16.62 8.61
N THR A 169 -22.26 -16.25 8.67
CA THR A 169 -21.85 -14.95 9.22
C THR A 169 -22.32 -13.79 8.35
N ILE A 170 -22.11 -13.88 7.03
CA ILE A 170 -22.49 -12.83 6.08
C ILE A 170 -24.01 -12.70 6.02
N ILE A 171 -24.74 -13.80 5.85
CA ILE A 171 -26.21 -13.79 5.79
C ILE A 171 -26.79 -13.27 7.10
N GLY A 172 -26.25 -13.68 8.26
CA GLY A 172 -26.69 -13.18 9.55
C GLY A 172 -26.48 -11.67 9.72
N GLU A 173 -25.35 -11.12 9.27
CA GLU A 173 -25.15 -9.66 9.21
C GLU A 173 -26.14 -8.97 8.27
N ARG A 174 -26.50 -9.61 7.16
CA ARG A 174 -27.49 -9.08 6.23
C ARG A 174 -28.90 -9.08 6.78
N LEU A 175 -29.28 -10.10 7.54
CA LEU A 175 -30.51 -10.10 8.33
C LEU A 175 -30.52 -8.97 9.37
N GLU A 176 -29.40 -8.73 10.06
CA GLU A 176 -29.28 -7.66 11.07
C GLU A 176 -29.61 -6.28 10.48
N LEU A 177 -29.13 -6.00 9.27
CA LEU A 177 -29.36 -4.75 8.55
C LEU A 177 -30.73 -4.69 7.85
N ALA A 178 -31.23 -5.82 7.32
CA ALA A 178 -32.54 -5.90 6.66
C ALA A 178 -33.71 -5.71 7.63
N ARG A 179 -33.51 -6.01 8.92
CA ARG A 179 -34.50 -5.75 9.99
C ARG A 179 -34.93 -4.29 10.08
N ILE A 180 -34.06 -3.35 9.70
CA ILE A 180 -34.36 -1.91 9.66
C ILE A 180 -35.25 -1.57 8.44
N SER A 181 -35.31 -2.43 7.42
CA SER A 181 -35.91 -2.17 6.10
C SER A 181 -37.10 -3.09 5.76
N PHE A 182 -38.04 -3.33 6.69
CA PHE A 182 -39.34 -3.99 6.45
C PHE A 182 -39.35 -5.54 6.34
N GLY A 183 -38.35 -6.25 6.87
CA GLY A 183 -38.39 -7.72 6.97
C GLY A 183 -39.28 -8.22 8.12
N GLY A 184 -40.41 -8.88 7.81
CA GLY A 184 -41.24 -9.52 8.84
C GLY A 184 -40.56 -10.71 9.51
N VAL A 185 -40.97 -11.06 10.74
CA VAL A 185 -40.36 -12.13 11.55
C VAL A 185 -40.29 -13.47 10.81
N ALA A 186 -41.31 -13.82 10.03
CA ALA A 186 -41.36 -15.07 9.26
C ALA A 186 -40.23 -15.21 8.24
N ALA A 187 -39.83 -14.11 7.61
CA ALA A 187 -38.72 -14.09 6.65
C ALA A 187 -37.38 -14.35 7.36
N GLU A 188 -37.15 -13.70 8.50
CA GLU A 188 -35.95 -13.94 9.32
C GLU A 188 -35.90 -15.41 9.80
N THR A 189 -37.02 -15.95 10.29
CA THR A 189 -37.11 -17.35 10.73
C THR A 189 -36.79 -18.32 9.60
N THR A 190 -37.32 -18.07 8.39
CA THR A 190 -37.07 -18.93 7.23
C THR A 190 -35.60 -18.96 6.85
N VAL A 191 -34.95 -17.79 6.74
CA VAL A 191 -33.52 -17.70 6.40
C VAL A 191 -32.67 -18.34 7.49
N THR A 192 -32.96 -18.08 8.76
CA THR A 192 -32.24 -18.72 9.87
C THR A 192 -32.41 -20.23 9.86
N ALA A 193 -33.61 -20.76 9.62
CA ALA A 193 -33.86 -22.19 9.51
C ALA A 193 -33.03 -22.82 8.37
N LEU A 194 -33.00 -22.19 7.20
CA LEU A 194 -32.20 -22.65 6.06
C LEU A 194 -30.69 -22.64 6.36
N VAL A 195 -30.19 -21.65 7.08
CA VAL A 195 -28.78 -21.61 7.51
C VAL A 195 -28.48 -22.69 8.55
N LEU A 196 -29.41 -22.96 9.47
CA LEU A 196 -29.27 -24.09 10.40
C LEU A 196 -29.31 -25.44 9.67
N THR A 197 -30.14 -25.59 8.63
CA THR A 197 -30.12 -26.75 7.74
C THR A 197 -28.77 -26.88 7.03
N LEU A 198 -28.20 -25.78 6.53
CA LEU A 198 -26.85 -25.76 5.96
C LEU A 198 -25.82 -26.25 6.98
N THR A 199 -25.87 -25.77 8.23
CA THR A 199 -24.99 -26.25 9.31
C THR A 199 -25.20 -27.73 9.62
N ALA A 200 -26.44 -28.20 9.72
CA ALA A 200 -26.76 -29.62 9.96
C ALA A 200 -26.26 -30.52 8.82
N SER A 201 -26.40 -30.07 7.57
CA SER A 201 -25.88 -30.81 6.40
C SER A 201 -24.35 -30.88 6.36
N SER A 202 -23.63 -29.93 6.98
CA SER A 202 -22.17 -30.05 7.17
C SER A 202 -21.79 -31.11 8.21
N LEU A 203 -22.65 -31.39 9.19
CA LEU A 203 -22.45 -32.53 10.09
C LEU A 203 -22.75 -33.84 9.36
N LEU A 204 -23.78 -33.87 8.51
CA LEU A 204 -24.05 -35.01 7.64
C LEU A 204 -22.86 -35.29 6.70
N PHE A 205 -22.18 -34.27 6.20
CA PHE A 205 -20.97 -34.40 5.41
C PHE A 205 -19.86 -35.18 6.14
N SER A 206 -19.72 -35.04 7.46
CA SER A 206 -18.75 -35.82 8.25
C SER A 206 -19.00 -37.33 8.20
N PHE A 207 -20.26 -37.75 8.05
CA PHE A 207 -20.65 -39.17 8.04
C PHE A 207 -20.83 -39.71 6.61
N SER A 208 -21.35 -38.89 5.71
CA SER A 208 -21.57 -39.19 4.30
C SER A 208 -21.20 -37.98 3.46
N PRO A 209 -19.93 -37.88 3.01
CA PRO A 209 -19.44 -36.71 2.27
C PRO A 209 -20.29 -36.39 1.04
N GLN A 210 -20.67 -37.40 0.25
CA GLN A 210 -21.43 -37.16 -0.99
C GLN A 210 -22.85 -36.64 -0.72
N LEU A 211 -23.58 -37.28 0.20
CA LEU A 211 -24.93 -36.86 0.54
C LEU A 211 -24.92 -35.49 1.23
N GLY A 212 -24.04 -35.31 2.22
CA GLY A 212 -23.90 -34.05 2.93
C GLY A 212 -23.56 -32.90 1.99
N PHE A 213 -22.62 -33.09 1.08
CA PHE A 213 -22.22 -32.06 0.11
C PHE A 213 -23.33 -31.68 -0.87
N ALA A 214 -24.09 -32.66 -1.37
CA ALA A 214 -25.24 -32.40 -2.24
C ALA A 214 -26.36 -31.65 -1.49
N VAL A 215 -26.70 -32.07 -0.26
CA VAL A 215 -27.70 -31.39 0.58
C VAL A 215 -27.25 -29.97 0.92
N MET A 216 -25.96 -29.77 1.21
CA MET A 216 -25.38 -28.43 1.37
C MET A 216 -25.56 -27.58 0.11
N GLY A 217 -25.32 -28.13 -1.09
CA GLY A 217 -25.52 -27.45 -2.36
C GLY A 217 -26.96 -26.93 -2.52
N VAL A 218 -27.96 -27.78 -2.22
CA VAL A 218 -29.38 -27.37 -2.21
C VAL A 218 -29.62 -26.27 -1.18
N ALA A 219 -29.10 -26.42 0.04
CA ALA A 219 -29.24 -25.44 1.10
C ALA A 219 -28.63 -24.07 0.72
N LEU A 220 -27.48 -24.04 0.04
CA LEU A 220 -26.85 -22.80 -0.44
C LEU A 220 -27.74 -22.06 -1.45
N VAL A 221 -28.35 -22.79 -2.40
CA VAL A 221 -29.29 -22.22 -3.37
C VAL A 221 -30.51 -21.63 -2.64
N LEU A 222 -31.10 -22.39 -1.71
CA LEU A 222 -32.28 -21.96 -0.96
C LEU A 222 -31.99 -20.74 -0.09
N VAL A 223 -30.84 -20.72 0.62
CA VAL A 223 -30.39 -19.57 1.42
C VAL A 223 -30.24 -18.34 0.54
N ALA A 224 -29.56 -18.46 -0.61
CA ALA A 224 -29.34 -17.34 -1.53
C ALA A 224 -30.67 -16.77 -2.06
N VAL A 225 -31.56 -17.64 -2.55
CA VAL A 225 -32.87 -17.24 -3.09
C VAL A 225 -33.76 -16.62 -2.01
N ALA A 226 -33.81 -17.21 -0.81
CA ALA A 226 -34.59 -16.67 0.30
C ALA A 226 -34.05 -15.30 0.74
N THR A 227 -32.73 -15.14 0.80
CA THR A 227 -32.09 -13.88 1.23
C THR A 227 -32.29 -12.76 0.21
N VAL A 228 -32.11 -13.02 -1.10
CA VAL A 228 -32.32 -12.00 -2.15
C VAL A 228 -33.74 -11.41 -2.11
N ARG A 229 -34.74 -12.22 -1.76
CA ARG A 229 -36.14 -11.76 -1.68
C ARG A 229 -36.39 -10.77 -0.55
N VAL A 230 -35.57 -10.81 0.51
CA VAL A 230 -35.77 -10.01 1.72
C VAL A 230 -34.71 -8.92 1.87
N ASP A 231 -33.57 -9.04 1.19
CA ASP A 231 -32.50 -8.05 1.23
C ASP A 231 -32.93 -6.75 0.52
N VAL A 232 -32.46 -5.62 1.06
CA VAL A 232 -32.68 -4.28 0.53
C VAL A 232 -31.94 -4.05 -0.80
N ALA A 233 -30.94 -4.89 -1.13
CA ALA A 233 -30.14 -4.81 -2.36
C ALA A 233 -30.99 -4.68 -3.64
N ARG A 234 -32.11 -5.43 -3.73
CA ARG A 234 -33.01 -5.38 -4.89
C ARG A 234 -33.66 -4.01 -5.14
N HIS A 235 -33.78 -3.21 -4.09
CA HIS A 235 -34.28 -1.84 -4.17
C HIS A 235 -33.14 -0.84 -4.36
N LEU A 236 -32.04 -1.02 -3.61
CA LEU A 236 -30.87 -0.14 -3.68
C LEU A 236 -30.14 -0.17 -5.03
N VAL A 237 -30.31 -1.22 -5.83
CA VAL A 237 -29.72 -1.29 -7.19
C VAL A 237 -30.24 -0.18 -8.12
N LYS A 238 -31.42 0.39 -7.82
CA LYS A 238 -31.99 1.52 -8.55
C LYS A 238 -31.51 2.89 -8.04
N SER A 239 -30.80 2.93 -6.92
CA SER A 239 -30.23 4.15 -6.35
C SER A 239 -29.02 4.64 -7.17
N ARG A 240 -28.36 5.73 -6.74
CA ARG A 240 -27.10 6.21 -7.31
C ARG A 240 -25.99 6.27 -6.27
N GLY A 241 -24.75 6.12 -6.72
CA GLY A 241 -23.55 6.24 -5.87
C GLY A 241 -23.26 4.98 -5.06
N LEU A 242 -22.82 5.14 -3.80
CA LEU A 242 -22.41 4.03 -2.94
C LEU A 242 -23.51 2.97 -2.74
N PRO A 243 -24.80 3.31 -2.47
CA PRO A 243 -25.82 2.30 -2.27
C PRO A 243 -26.05 1.41 -3.49
N GLN A 244 -25.95 1.99 -4.69
CA GLN A 244 -26.05 1.24 -5.95
C GLN A 244 -24.87 0.28 -6.12
N PHE A 245 -23.66 0.78 -5.90
CA PHE A 245 -22.44 -0.02 -5.97
C PHE A 245 -22.50 -1.22 -5.02
N SER A 246 -22.86 -0.99 -3.75
CA SER A 246 -23.03 -2.05 -2.77
C SER A 246 -24.10 -3.05 -3.20
N ALA A 247 -25.24 -2.58 -3.72
CA ALA A 247 -26.33 -3.44 -4.21
C ALA A 247 -25.91 -4.35 -5.36
N VAL A 248 -25.18 -3.82 -6.35
CA VAL A 248 -24.66 -4.61 -7.48
C VAL A 248 -23.75 -5.73 -6.98
N CYS A 249 -22.80 -5.41 -6.09
CA CYS A 249 -21.89 -6.39 -5.50
C CYS A 249 -22.64 -7.48 -4.72
N MET A 250 -23.65 -7.09 -3.92
CA MET A 250 -24.48 -8.05 -3.17
C MET A 250 -25.26 -8.99 -4.09
N LEU A 251 -25.94 -8.46 -5.11
CA LEU A 251 -26.73 -9.27 -6.06
C LEU A 251 -25.86 -10.23 -6.86
N LEU A 252 -24.68 -9.77 -7.32
CA LEU A 252 -23.70 -10.65 -7.97
C LEU A 252 -23.20 -11.72 -7.00
N GLY A 253 -22.96 -11.36 -5.74
CA GLY A 253 -22.61 -12.32 -4.70
C GLY A 253 -23.64 -13.43 -4.56
N TYR A 254 -24.93 -13.10 -4.45
CA TYR A 254 -25.99 -14.11 -4.36
C TYR A 254 -26.10 -14.98 -5.61
N LEU A 255 -25.90 -14.40 -6.80
CA LEU A 255 -25.86 -15.15 -8.05
C LEU A 255 -24.76 -16.22 -8.02
N TRP A 256 -23.54 -15.85 -7.59
CA TRP A 256 -22.44 -16.80 -7.48
C TRP A 256 -22.67 -17.86 -6.40
N LEU A 257 -23.35 -17.53 -5.31
CA LEU A 257 -23.74 -18.51 -4.29
C LEU A 257 -24.70 -19.57 -4.84
N ILE A 258 -25.67 -19.16 -5.67
CA ILE A 258 -26.57 -20.09 -6.38
C ILE A 258 -25.77 -20.98 -7.33
N ILE A 259 -24.89 -20.39 -8.14
CA ILE A 259 -24.04 -21.15 -9.09
C ILE A 259 -23.17 -22.17 -8.33
N GLY A 260 -22.54 -21.77 -7.23
CA GLY A 260 -21.76 -22.68 -6.38
C GLY A 260 -22.58 -23.83 -5.82
N GLY A 261 -23.79 -23.55 -5.30
CA GLY A 261 -24.69 -24.58 -4.81
C GLY A 261 -25.15 -25.56 -5.90
N VAL A 262 -25.45 -25.07 -7.11
CA VAL A 262 -25.80 -25.91 -8.27
C VAL A 262 -24.63 -26.81 -8.67
N ILE A 263 -23.40 -26.29 -8.69
CA ILE A 263 -22.19 -27.09 -8.98
C ILE A 263 -22.05 -28.23 -7.97
N TRP A 264 -22.28 -27.96 -6.67
CA TRP A 264 -22.15 -28.97 -5.63
C TRP A 264 -23.18 -30.09 -5.76
N VAL A 265 -24.42 -29.76 -6.16
CA VAL A 265 -25.46 -30.76 -6.42
C VAL A 265 -25.15 -31.58 -7.69
N ALA A 266 -24.67 -30.92 -8.74
CA ALA A 266 -24.47 -31.56 -10.04
C ALA A 266 -23.25 -32.50 -10.08
N PHE A 267 -22.17 -32.16 -9.36
CA PHE A 267 -20.90 -32.88 -9.46
C PHE A 267 -20.48 -33.62 -8.18
N GLY A 268 -21.16 -33.39 -7.06
CA GLY A 268 -20.83 -34.03 -5.78
C GLY A 268 -19.49 -33.57 -5.18
N PHE A 269 -19.08 -34.21 -4.08
CA PHE A 269 -17.84 -33.89 -3.38
C PHE A 269 -16.64 -34.49 -4.10
N THR A 270 -15.66 -33.63 -4.36
CA THR A 270 -14.33 -33.99 -4.88
C THR A 270 -13.26 -33.20 -4.13
N GLU A 271 -12.05 -33.75 -4.00
CA GLU A 271 -10.96 -33.07 -3.27
C GLU A 271 -10.13 -32.12 -4.15
N THR A 272 -10.15 -32.37 -5.47
CA THR A 272 -9.37 -31.66 -6.49
C THR A 272 -10.14 -31.63 -7.82
N GLY A 273 -9.60 -30.91 -8.81
CA GLY A 273 -10.16 -30.85 -10.16
C GLY A 273 -11.03 -29.62 -10.43
N PHE A 274 -11.48 -29.49 -11.69
CA PHE A 274 -12.18 -28.31 -12.18
C PHE A 274 -13.52 -28.04 -11.49
N ALA A 275 -14.32 -29.08 -11.19
CA ALA A 275 -15.59 -28.90 -10.49
C ALA A 275 -15.40 -28.43 -9.03
N PHE A 276 -14.39 -28.97 -8.34
CA PHE A 276 -13.99 -28.49 -7.01
C PHE A 276 -13.54 -27.03 -7.07
N ASP A 277 -12.65 -26.70 -8.02
CA ASP A 277 -12.14 -25.33 -8.21
C ASP A 277 -13.27 -24.33 -8.48
N ALA A 278 -14.14 -24.64 -9.43
CA ALA A 278 -15.30 -23.84 -9.80
C ALA A 278 -16.25 -23.63 -8.62
N GLY A 279 -16.59 -24.69 -7.89
CA GLY A 279 -17.50 -24.63 -6.75
C GLY A 279 -16.95 -23.80 -5.60
N VAL A 280 -15.67 -24.01 -5.24
CA VAL A 280 -15.01 -23.26 -4.16
C VAL A 280 -14.89 -21.78 -4.52
N HIS A 281 -14.46 -21.45 -5.74
CA HIS A 281 -14.29 -20.05 -6.14
C HIS A 281 -15.62 -19.34 -6.39
N ALA A 282 -16.68 -20.03 -6.84
CA ALA A 282 -18.02 -19.44 -6.89
C ALA A 282 -18.47 -18.96 -5.49
N VAL A 283 -18.23 -19.76 -4.44
CA VAL A 283 -18.60 -19.37 -3.08
C VAL A 283 -17.63 -18.33 -2.50
N PHE A 284 -16.32 -18.57 -2.47
CA PHE A 284 -15.39 -17.66 -1.80
C PHE A 284 -15.07 -16.41 -2.64
N LEU A 285 -14.73 -16.56 -3.92
CA LEU A 285 -14.40 -15.41 -4.78
C LEU A 285 -15.68 -14.71 -5.27
N GLY A 286 -16.69 -15.48 -5.67
CA GLY A 286 -17.93 -14.97 -6.21
C GLY A 286 -18.85 -14.38 -5.14
N PHE A 287 -19.17 -15.14 -4.08
CA PHE A 287 -20.05 -14.65 -3.01
C PHE A 287 -19.30 -13.87 -1.93
N VAL A 288 -18.29 -14.45 -1.27
CA VAL A 288 -17.66 -13.82 -0.09
C VAL A 288 -16.90 -12.53 -0.46
N ILE A 289 -16.04 -12.52 -1.48
CA ILE A 289 -15.31 -11.30 -1.87
C ILE A 289 -16.26 -10.22 -2.37
N SER A 290 -17.33 -10.56 -3.11
CA SER A 290 -18.31 -9.57 -3.55
C SER A 290 -19.06 -8.92 -2.38
N MET A 291 -19.38 -9.70 -1.35
CA MET A 291 -19.94 -9.17 -0.10
C MET A 291 -18.95 -8.28 0.63
N ILE A 292 -17.67 -8.66 0.69
CA ILE A 292 -16.61 -7.80 1.24
C ILE A 292 -16.52 -6.50 0.44
N LEU A 293 -16.54 -6.52 -0.90
CA LEU A 293 -16.50 -5.29 -1.72
C LEU A 293 -17.73 -4.42 -1.52
N ALA A 294 -18.92 -5.03 -1.39
CA ALA A 294 -20.15 -4.31 -1.11
C ALA A 294 -20.07 -3.49 0.20
N HIS A 295 -19.39 -4.05 1.20
CA HIS A 295 -19.33 -3.50 2.54
C HIS A 295 -18.01 -2.81 2.90
N ALA A 296 -16.93 -3.00 2.13
CA ALA A 296 -15.61 -2.45 2.44
C ALA A 296 -15.62 -0.93 2.67
N PRO A 297 -16.36 -0.10 1.88
CA PRO A 297 -16.46 1.34 2.15
C PRO A 297 -17.07 1.68 3.53
N ILE A 298 -17.89 0.78 4.08
CA ILE A 298 -18.68 0.90 5.32
C ILE A 298 -17.97 0.23 6.52
N ILE A 299 -17.33 -0.92 6.30
CA ILE A 299 -16.59 -1.65 7.35
C ILE A 299 -15.26 -0.94 7.62
N LEU A 300 -14.54 -0.52 6.57
CA LEU A 300 -13.26 0.15 6.77
C LEU A 300 -13.45 1.48 7.52
N THR A 301 -14.58 2.16 7.28
CA THR A 301 -14.98 3.34 8.06
C THR A 301 -15.18 3.04 9.53
N SER A 302 -15.86 1.95 9.88
CA SER A 302 -16.16 1.63 11.28
C SER A 302 -14.91 1.20 12.06
N VAL A 303 -13.99 0.49 11.38
CA VAL A 303 -12.73 0.01 11.96
C VAL A 303 -11.69 1.13 12.04
N ILE A 304 -11.41 1.82 10.94
CA ILE A 304 -10.33 2.80 10.81
C ILE A 304 -10.78 4.24 11.15
N ARG A 305 -12.08 4.48 11.27
CA ARG A 305 -12.68 5.83 11.42
C ARG A 305 -12.36 6.78 10.27
N TYR A 306 -12.15 6.23 9.06
CA TYR A 306 -11.91 7.00 7.86
C TYR A 306 -12.94 6.67 6.78
N THR A 307 -13.66 7.68 6.30
CA THR A 307 -14.62 7.57 5.19
C THR A 307 -13.91 7.21 3.90
N LEU A 308 -14.13 6.02 3.37
CA LEU A 308 -13.81 5.69 1.99
C LEU A 308 -14.85 6.34 1.08
N PRO A 309 -14.52 7.43 0.36
CA PRO A 309 -15.47 8.06 -0.54
C PRO A 309 -15.72 7.13 -1.73
N TYR A 310 -16.97 6.97 -2.13
CA TYR A 310 -17.31 6.27 -3.35
C TYR A 310 -16.72 6.98 -4.58
N HIS A 311 -16.09 6.20 -5.47
CA HIS A 311 -15.63 6.67 -6.76
C HIS A 311 -16.01 5.65 -7.85
N PRO A 312 -16.47 6.07 -9.04
CA PRO A 312 -16.89 5.15 -10.11
C PRO A 312 -15.83 4.11 -10.52
N VAL A 313 -14.55 4.43 -10.36
CA VAL A 313 -13.42 3.50 -10.61
C VAL A 313 -13.52 2.21 -9.79
N MET A 314 -14.23 2.20 -8.65
CA MET A 314 -14.44 0.98 -7.87
C MET A 314 -15.15 -0.12 -8.67
N TYR A 315 -15.96 0.23 -9.67
CA TYR A 315 -16.58 -0.76 -10.56
C TYR A 315 -15.57 -1.49 -11.44
N VAL A 316 -14.38 -0.94 -11.68
CA VAL A 316 -13.33 -1.64 -12.43
C VAL A 316 -12.90 -2.90 -11.67
N ALA A 317 -12.68 -2.78 -10.36
CA ALA A 317 -12.31 -3.93 -9.52
C ALA A 317 -13.41 -5.01 -9.51
N VAL A 318 -14.68 -4.59 -9.42
CA VAL A 318 -15.84 -5.48 -9.47
C VAL A 318 -15.95 -6.17 -10.84
N ALA A 319 -15.81 -5.42 -11.92
CA ALA A 319 -15.86 -5.95 -13.29
C ALA A 319 -14.74 -6.96 -13.54
N LEU A 320 -13.50 -6.66 -13.14
CA LEU A 320 -12.36 -7.56 -13.27
C LEU A 320 -12.57 -8.85 -12.46
N LEU A 321 -13.03 -8.73 -11.20
CA LEU A 321 -13.33 -9.88 -10.34
C LEU A 321 -14.34 -10.82 -11.00
N HIS A 322 -15.48 -10.29 -11.44
CA HIS A 322 -16.55 -11.12 -11.98
C HIS A 322 -16.28 -11.64 -13.38
N ALA A 323 -15.64 -10.85 -14.25
CA ALA A 323 -15.24 -11.30 -15.57
C ALA A 323 -14.15 -12.39 -15.48
N GLY A 324 -13.17 -12.21 -14.59
CA GLY A 324 -12.14 -13.23 -14.32
C GLY A 324 -12.76 -14.53 -13.79
N LEU A 325 -13.65 -14.43 -12.79
CA LEU A 325 -14.35 -15.59 -12.24
C LEU A 325 -15.24 -16.30 -13.28
N ALA A 326 -15.98 -15.55 -14.10
CA ALA A 326 -16.78 -16.13 -15.17
C ALA A 326 -15.91 -16.85 -16.21
N LEU A 327 -14.79 -16.24 -16.61
CA LEU A 327 -13.82 -16.87 -17.51
C LEU A 327 -13.24 -18.14 -16.90
N ARG A 328 -12.89 -18.11 -15.60
CA ARG A 328 -12.37 -19.26 -14.86
C ARG A 328 -13.38 -20.42 -14.86
N LEU A 329 -14.64 -20.17 -14.48
CA LEU A 329 -15.68 -21.19 -14.46
C LEU A 329 -16.01 -21.74 -15.85
N LEU A 330 -16.01 -20.90 -16.89
CA LEU A 330 -16.16 -21.35 -18.27
C LEU A 330 -14.99 -22.23 -18.74
N ALA A 331 -13.78 -21.95 -18.24
CA ALA A 331 -12.62 -22.77 -18.51
C ALA A 331 -12.68 -24.09 -17.75
N ASP A 332 -13.12 -24.09 -16.48
CA ASP A 332 -13.36 -25.28 -15.67
C ASP A 332 -14.38 -26.21 -16.34
N ALA A 333 -15.51 -25.65 -16.79
CA ALA A 333 -16.55 -26.38 -17.51
C ALA A 333 -16.05 -27.01 -18.83
N ARG A 334 -15.02 -26.42 -19.44
CA ARG A 334 -14.37 -26.93 -20.66
C ARG A 334 -13.08 -27.70 -20.40
N SER A 335 -12.68 -27.86 -19.13
CA SER A 335 -11.38 -28.43 -18.74
C SER A 335 -10.18 -27.79 -19.47
N HIS A 336 -10.23 -26.48 -19.70
CA HIS A 336 -9.30 -25.75 -20.57
C HIS A 336 -8.25 -24.95 -19.77
N THR A 337 -7.12 -25.58 -19.47
CA THR A 337 -6.07 -25.09 -18.54
C THR A 337 -5.60 -23.66 -18.78
N THR A 338 -5.37 -23.25 -20.04
CA THR A 338 -4.87 -21.89 -20.34
C THR A 338 -5.90 -20.79 -20.11
N LEU A 339 -7.19 -21.08 -20.32
CA LEU A 339 -8.27 -20.13 -20.04
C LEU A 339 -8.54 -20.07 -18.53
N TRP A 340 -8.37 -21.20 -17.85
CA TRP A 340 -8.47 -21.29 -16.39
C TRP A 340 -7.38 -20.46 -15.71
N GLN A 341 -6.14 -20.59 -16.17
CA GLN A 341 -5.01 -19.76 -15.80
C GLN A 341 -5.26 -18.27 -16.06
N ALA A 342 -5.77 -17.90 -17.25
CA ALA A 342 -6.08 -16.52 -17.60
C ALA A 342 -7.26 -15.93 -16.80
N GLY A 343 -8.24 -16.74 -16.40
CA GLY A 343 -9.34 -16.32 -15.52
C GLY A 343 -8.94 -16.19 -14.06
N GLY A 344 -7.89 -16.91 -13.63
CA GLY A 344 -7.34 -16.85 -12.28
C GLY A 344 -6.20 -15.84 -12.08
N ALA A 345 -5.48 -15.48 -13.14
CA ALA A 345 -4.45 -14.46 -13.12
C ALA A 345 -5.03 -13.10 -13.52
N ASP A 346 -4.73 -12.04 -12.75
CA ASP A 346 -4.95 -10.68 -13.22
C ASP A 346 -4.17 -10.49 -14.54
N GLN A 347 -4.90 -10.09 -15.58
CA GLN A 347 -4.66 -10.45 -16.97
C GLN A 347 -3.24 -10.17 -17.49
N ARG A 348 -2.44 -11.22 -17.72
CA ARG A 348 -1.33 -11.23 -18.71
C ARG A 348 -1.11 -12.61 -19.32
N HIS A 349 -1.85 -12.93 -20.37
CA HIS A 349 -1.27 -13.49 -21.60
C HIS A 349 -2.32 -13.68 -22.70
N ARG A 350 -2.17 -12.94 -23.81
CA ARG A 350 -2.21 -13.53 -25.15
C ARG A 350 -1.62 -12.59 -26.19
N ARG A 351 -0.64 -13.12 -26.93
CA ARG A 351 -0.16 -12.62 -28.22
C ARG A 351 -1.08 -13.14 -29.35
N ASP A 352 -1.09 -12.35 -30.43
CA ASP A 352 -1.39 -12.62 -31.84
C ASP A 352 -2.85 -12.81 -32.32
N ARG A 353 -3.38 -11.77 -32.99
CA ARG A 353 -3.78 -11.73 -34.43
C ARG A 353 -4.36 -10.34 -34.81
N LEU A 354 -3.85 -9.77 -35.91
CA LEU A 354 -4.24 -8.53 -36.64
C LEU A 354 -5.66 -8.61 -37.27
N PRO A 355 -6.28 -7.57 -37.91
CA PRO A 355 -5.75 -6.26 -38.38
C PRO A 355 -6.65 -5.01 -38.11
N ALA A 356 -6.11 -3.87 -38.57
CA ALA A 356 -6.63 -2.50 -38.57
C ALA A 356 -8.02 -2.24 -39.20
N ARG A 357 -8.71 -1.17 -38.75
CA ARG A 357 -8.95 0.10 -39.50
C ARG A 357 -10.05 0.99 -38.87
N VAL A 358 -9.68 2.25 -38.61
CA VAL A 358 -10.31 3.53 -39.01
C VAL A 358 -11.85 3.70 -38.92
N ARG A 359 -12.32 4.70 -38.13
CA ARG A 359 -13.02 5.92 -38.61
C ARG A 359 -13.45 6.86 -37.46
N CYS A 360 -13.05 8.13 -37.55
CA CYS A 360 -13.78 9.26 -36.96
C CYS A 360 -14.89 9.71 -37.92
N PRO A 361 -15.87 10.48 -37.41
CA PRO A 361 -16.32 11.72 -38.07
C PRO A 361 -16.25 12.91 -37.07
N HIS A 362 -15.69 14.08 -37.42
CA HIS A 362 -16.36 15.23 -38.09
C HIS A 362 -17.78 15.49 -37.52
N GLY A 363 -18.22 16.66 -37.05
CA GLY A 363 -17.69 18.02 -37.00
C GLY A 363 -18.86 18.99 -36.77
N ALA A 364 -18.67 19.97 -35.87
CA ALA A 364 -19.08 21.38 -36.01
C ALA A 364 -20.50 21.81 -35.49
N PRO A 365 -20.82 23.13 -35.42
CA PRO A 365 -21.01 23.87 -34.15
C PRO A 365 -22.28 24.77 -34.08
N CYS A 366 -22.52 25.46 -32.95
CA CYS A 366 -23.15 26.81 -32.76
C CYS A 366 -23.61 26.97 -31.27
N ALA A 367 -23.18 27.98 -30.49
CA ALA A 367 -23.66 29.39 -30.36
C ALA A 367 -25.15 29.48 -29.95
N SER A 368 -25.67 30.33 -29.03
CA SER A 368 -25.19 31.39 -28.13
C SER A 368 -26.38 31.90 -27.24
N SER A 369 -26.12 32.86 -26.33
CA SER A 369 -27.03 33.80 -25.60
C SER A 369 -27.73 33.30 -24.31
N GLY A 370 -27.90 34.08 -23.22
CA GLY A 370 -27.48 35.44 -22.86
C GLY A 370 -28.12 35.91 -21.52
N GLY A 371 -27.52 36.92 -20.87
CA GLY A 371 -27.94 37.86 -19.78
C GLY A 371 -28.78 37.37 -18.56
N HIS A 372 -28.82 38.00 -17.37
CA HIS A 372 -28.25 39.24 -16.79
C HIS A 372 -28.46 39.20 -15.23
N PRO A 373 -28.14 40.23 -14.41
CA PRO A 373 -27.66 40.08 -13.03
C PRO A 373 -28.66 40.61 -11.97
N ASP A 374 -28.34 40.40 -10.70
CA ASP A 374 -28.69 41.17 -9.47
C ASP A 374 -28.36 40.24 -8.28
N GLY A 375 -27.86 40.62 -7.11
CA GLY A 375 -27.66 41.89 -6.43
C GLY A 375 -27.72 41.57 -4.92
N GLY A 376 -26.58 41.65 -4.21
CA GLY A 376 -26.49 41.82 -2.75
C GLY A 376 -26.73 40.62 -1.82
N SER A 377 -25.65 40.11 -1.21
CA SER A 377 -25.55 39.97 0.27
C SER A 377 -24.10 39.71 0.69
N THR A 378 -23.47 40.76 1.20
CA THR A 378 -22.23 40.74 1.97
C THR A 378 -22.41 39.94 3.26
N GLY A 379 -21.60 38.89 3.46
CA GLY A 379 -21.55 38.19 4.76
C GLY A 379 -21.24 36.69 4.78
N MET A 380 -20.82 36.04 3.69
CA MET A 380 -20.34 34.64 3.73
C MET A 380 -19.45 34.34 2.52
N SER A 381 -18.13 34.45 2.63
CA SER A 381 -17.24 33.93 1.56
C SER A 381 -15.78 33.70 1.93
N THR A 382 -15.27 34.21 3.05
CA THR A 382 -13.85 34.01 3.41
C THR A 382 -13.59 32.68 4.12
N LEU A 383 -14.57 32.16 4.87
CA LEU A 383 -14.46 30.87 5.57
C LEU A 383 -14.66 29.65 4.65
N SER A 384 -15.44 29.74 3.56
CA SER A 384 -15.71 28.59 2.68
C SER A 384 -14.61 28.31 1.66
N VAL A 385 -14.00 29.35 1.09
CA VAL A 385 -12.95 29.21 0.05
C VAL A 385 -11.63 28.72 0.64
N SER A 386 -11.29 29.19 1.84
CA SER A 386 -10.12 28.73 2.59
C SER A 386 -10.24 27.25 2.98
N ASP A 387 -11.41 26.82 3.46
CA ASP A 387 -11.67 25.42 3.83
C ASP A 387 -11.63 24.45 2.63
N VAL A 388 -12.18 24.83 1.47
CA VAL A 388 -12.17 23.98 0.26
C VAL A 388 -10.74 23.82 -0.27
N SER A 389 -9.94 24.88 -0.29
CA SER A 389 -8.54 24.83 -0.74
C SER A 389 -7.65 23.98 0.18
N LEU A 390 -7.85 24.09 1.50
CA LEU A 390 -7.14 23.28 2.51
C LEU A 390 -7.51 21.80 2.41
N ARG A 391 -8.79 21.47 2.23
CA ARG A 391 -9.25 20.08 2.03
C ARG A 391 -8.72 19.48 0.72
N ALA A 392 -8.71 20.24 -0.38
CA ALA A 392 -8.15 19.80 -1.65
C ALA A 392 -6.64 19.52 -1.55
N ARG A 393 -5.91 20.40 -0.85
CA ARG A 393 -4.48 20.22 -0.54
C ARG A 393 -4.22 18.99 0.30
N GLY A 394 -4.97 18.80 1.39
CA GLY A 394 -4.85 17.64 2.26
C GLY A 394 -5.10 16.32 1.50
N ARG A 395 -6.14 16.28 0.67
CA ARG A 395 -6.45 15.12 -0.19
C ARG A 395 -5.32 14.79 -1.16
N TRP A 396 -4.79 15.79 -1.88
CA TRP A 396 -3.70 15.58 -2.82
C TRP A 396 -2.47 14.95 -2.14
N HIS A 397 -2.01 15.55 -1.04
CA HIS A 397 -0.83 15.04 -0.34
C HIS A 397 -1.06 13.66 0.27
N ALA A 398 -2.28 13.35 0.74
CA ALA A 398 -2.65 12.02 1.19
C ALA A 398 -2.61 10.99 0.04
N THR A 399 -3.16 11.33 -1.13
CA THR A 399 -3.12 10.45 -2.31
C THR A 399 -1.69 10.22 -2.79
N ALA A 400 -0.88 11.28 -2.92
CA ALA A 400 0.53 11.15 -3.29
C ALA A 400 1.31 10.29 -2.28
N GLY A 401 1.07 10.50 -0.98
CA GLY A 401 1.63 9.69 0.09
C GLY A 401 1.23 8.21 0.01
N ALA A 402 -0.03 7.91 -0.31
CA ALA A 402 -0.52 6.56 -0.49
C ALA A 402 0.14 5.84 -1.68
N VAL A 403 0.35 6.54 -2.80
CA VAL A 403 1.07 6.00 -3.96
C VAL A 403 2.53 5.70 -3.62
N ILE A 404 3.22 6.61 -2.91
CA ILE A 404 4.59 6.39 -2.44
C ILE A 404 4.63 5.17 -1.51
N ALA A 405 3.72 5.10 -0.54
CA ALA A 405 3.64 3.98 0.40
C ALA A 405 3.38 2.64 -0.30
N PHE A 406 2.51 2.62 -1.31
CA PHE A 406 2.27 1.44 -2.15
C PHE A 406 3.58 0.91 -2.75
N TRP A 407 4.38 1.77 -3.39
CA TRP A 407 5.65 1.34 -3.99
C TRP A 407 6.72 0.95 -2.98
N LEU A 408 6.73 1.57 -1.80
CA LEU A 408 7.59 1.11 -0.70
C LEU A 408 7.22 -0.32 -0.28
N VAL A 409 5.93 -0.65 -0.18
CA VAL A 409 5.45 -2.00 0.12
C VAL A 409 5.83 -2.97 -1.01
N VAL A 410 5.62 -2.59 -2.27
CA VAL A 410 6.01 -3.40 -3.43
C VAL A 410 7.51 -3.66 -3.45
N GLY A 411 8.35 -2.64 -3.22
CA GLY A 411 9.80 -2.79 -3.15
C GLY A 411 10.28 -3.69 -2.00
N VAL A 412 9.63 -3.61 -0.83
CA VAL A 412 9.90 -4.52 0.29
C VAL A 412 9.52 -5.95 -0.05
N ALA A 413 8.36 -6.16 -0.68
CA ALA A 413 7.91 -7.46 -1.14
C ALA A 413 8.88 -8.04 -2.21
N ALA A 414 9.33 -7.21 -3.16
CA ALA A 414 10.34 -7.59 -4.16
C ALA A 414 11.68 -7.94 -3.51
N THR A 415 12.13 -7.17 -2.52
CA THR A 415 13.35 -7.46 -1.74
C THR A 415 13.26 -8.81 -1.04
N LEU A 416 12.11 -9.11 -0.43
CA LEU A 416 11.88 -10.40 0.22
C LEU A 416 11.85 -11.52 -0.81
N GLY A 417 11.21 -11.30 -1.97
CA GLY A 417 11.24 -12.23 -3.11
C GLY A 417 12.67 -12.54 -3.55
N TYR A 418 13.47 -11.51 -3.80
CA TYR A 418 14.89 -11.62 -4.19
C TYR A 418 15.70 -12.41 -3.17
N ARG A 419 15.56 -12.10 -1.88
CA ARG A 419 16.30 -12.81 -0.80
C ARG A 419 15.88 -14.26 -0.62
N LEU A 420 14.61 -14.57 -0.93
CA LEU A 420 14.09 -15.93 -0.91
C LEU A 420 14.40 -16.68 -2.21
N GLY A 421 15.28 -16.14 -3.08
CA GLY A 421 15.66 -16.79 -4.34
C GLY A 421 14.53 -16.89 -5.35
N ARG A 422 13.47 -16.09 -5.21
CA ARG A 422 12.42 -16.00 -6.24
C ARG A 422 13.03 -15.30 -7.45
N GLY A 423 12.61 -15.70 -8.66
CA GLY A 423 12.99 -15.06 -9.92
C GLY A 423 12.50 -13.60 -9.99
N VAL A 424 13.15 -12.76 -9.20
CA VAL A 424 13.01 -11.33 -9.06
C VAL A 424 14.42 -10.83 -9.27
N THR A 425 14.61 -9.89 -10.19
CA THR A 425 15.94 -9.35 -10.44
C THR A 425 16.26 -8.23 -9.47
N TRP A 426 17.54 -7.85 -9.43
CA TRP A 426 17.96 -6.63 -8.76
C TRP A 426 17.19 -5.39 -9.24
N TRP A 427 16.90 -5.34 -10.54
CA TRP A 427 16.15 -4.24 -11.15
C TRP A 427 14.74 -4.13 -10.55
N ASP A 428 14.05 -5.26 -10.40
CA ASP A 428 12.70 -5.35 -9.81
C ASP A 428 12.68 -4.97 -8.33
N VAL A 429 13.81 -5.08 -7.64
CA VAL A 429 13.95 -4.63 -6.25
C VAL A 429 14.11 -3.12 -6.18
N ILE A 430 15.03 -2.54 -6.96
CA ILE A 430 15.45 -1.15 -6.77
C ILE A 430 14.51 -0.13 -7.41
N HIS A 431 13.92 -0.44 -8.57
CA HIS A 431 13.10 0.53 -9.32
C HIS A 431 11.73 0.85 -8.72
N PRO A 432 11.06 -0.06 -7.98
CA PRO A 432 9.92 0.33 -7.14
C PRO A 432 10.29 1.42 -6.13
N PHE A 433 11.48 1.36 -5.53
CA PHE A 433 11.94 2.41 -4.62
C PHE A 433 12.33 3.70 -5.36
N THR A 434 13.07 3.61 -6.47
CA THR A 434 13.64 4.78 -7.14
C THR A 434 12.68 5.47 -8.11
N ILE A 435 11.99 4.73 -8.98
CA ILE A 435 11.00 5.28 -9.92
C ILE A 435 9.63 5.38 -9.23
N GLY A 436 9.15 4.28 -8.63
CA GLY A 436 7.83 4.23 -8.02
C GLY A 436 7.67 5.21 -6.85
N ALA A 437 8.51 5.09 -5.83
CA ALA A 437 8.42 5.90 -4.61
C ALA A 437 9.16 7.25 -4.72
N LEU A 438 10.47 7.23 -4.98
CA LEU A 438 11.32 8.42 -4.90
C LEU A 438 11.02 9.44 -6.02
N THR A 439 10.89 9.01 -7.28
CA THR A 439 10.57 9.92 -8.40
C THR A 439 9.18 10.53 -8.24
N THR A 440 8.20 9.74 -7.80
CA THR A 440 6.86 10.24 -7.44
C THR A 440 6.94 11.31 -6.35
N ALA A 441 7.70 11.06 -5.27
CA ALA A 441 7.90 12.02 -4.19
C ALA A 441 8.55 13.31 -4.71
N ILE A 442 9.64 13.20 -5.45
CA ILE A 442 10.37 14.37 -5.97
C ILE A 442 9.49 15.18 -6.91
N ILE A 443 8.74 14.57 -7.84
CA ILE A 443 7.83 15.31 -8.74
C ILE A 443 6.73 16.03 -7.94
N ALA A 444 6.09 15.33 -7.01
CA ALA A 444 5.00 15.88 -6.20
C ALA A 444 5.46 17.04 -5.31
N TYR A 445 6.58 16.88 -4.62
CA TYR A 445 7.07 17.87 -3.66
C TYR A 445 7.91 18.97 -4.29
N SER A 446 8.69 18.72 -5.36
CA SER A 446 9.44 19.79 -6.04
C SER A 446 8.51 20.82 -6.68
N THR A 447 7.34 20.43 -7.20
CA THR A 447 6.32 21.40 -7.64
C THR A 447 5.83 22.25 -6.47
N HIS A 448 5.57 21.64 -5.31
CA HIS A 448 5.14 22.36 -4.11
C HIS A 448 6.21 23.32 -3.56
N PHE A 449 7.47 22.87 -3.50
CA PHE A 449 8.58 23.72 -3.05
C PHE A 449 8.88 24.84 -4.03
N ALA A 450 8.86 24.58 -5.34
CA ALA A 450 9.04 25.61 -6.35
C ALA A 450 7.96 26.69 -6.22
N GLU A 451 6.69 26.31 -6.02
CA GLU A 451 5.58 27.23 -5.71
C GLU A 451 5.87 28.10 -4.48
N ALA A 452 6.21 27.47 -3.36
CA ALA A 452 6.46 28.15 -2.09
C ALA A 452 7.66 29.11 -2.16
N LEU A 453 8.76 28.69 -2.78
CA LEU A 453 10.00 29.47 -2.87
C LEU A 453 9.92 30.62 -3.88
N THR A 454 9.11 30.47 -4.94
CA THR A 454 8.87 31.52 -5.94
C THR A 454 7.69 32.43 -5.56
N ARG A 455 7.00 32.15 -4.45
CA ARG A 455 5.77 32.85 -4.03
C ARG A 455 4.71 32.91 -5.13
N THR A 456 4.61 31.84 -5.94
CA THR A 456 3.61 31.73 -7.01
C THR A 456 2.35 31.02 -6.51
N VAL A 457 1.19 31.44 -7.00
CA VAL A 457 -0.10 30.81 -6.63
C VAL A 457 -0.16 29.37 -7.16
N THR A 458 -0.72 28.47 -6.36
CA THR A 458 -0.92 27.06 -6.75
C THR A 458 -1.94 26.97 -7.89
N ALA A 459 -1.53 26.47 -9.06
CA ALA A 459 -2.36 26.36 -10.27
C ALA A 459 -3.30 25.11 -10.28
N GLY A 460 -3.59 24.56 -9.11
CA GLY A 460 -4.33 23.31 -8.92
C GLY A 460 -3.48 22.03 -9.08
N TYR A 461 -4.08 20.88 -8.74
CA TYR A 461 -3.35 19.59 -8.63
C TYR A 461 -3.42 18.69 -9.86
N ARG A 462 -4.25 19.01 -10.87
CA ARG A 462 -4.47 18.13 -12.04
C ARG A 462 -3.19 17.87 -12.83
N GLY A 463 -2.38 18.91 -13.10
CA GLY A 463 -1.15 18.77 -13.87
C GLY A 463 -0.07 17.95 -13.16
N VAL A 464 0.11 18.14 -11.85
CA VAL A 464 1.02 17.29 -11.06
C VAL A 464 0.48 15.86 -10.90
N GLY A 465 -0.84 15.71 -10.74
CA GLY A 465 -1.51 14.42 -10.69
C GLY A 465 -1.33 13.60 -11.98
N LEU A 466 -1.48 14.22 -13.16
CA LEU A 466 -1.28 13.53 -14.43
C LEU A 466 0.17 13.08 -14.61
N ARG A 467 1.15 13.92 -14.25
CA ARG A 467 2.58 13.56 -14.30
C ARG A 467 2.91 12.40 -13.37
N VAL A 468 2.39 12.41 -12.15
CA VAL A 468 2.53 11.29 -11.21
C VAL A 468 1.89 10.03 -11.80
N ALA A 469 0.66 10.11 -12.32
CA ALA A 469 -0.01 8.96 -12.93
C ALA A 469 0.80 8.36 -14.10
N ILE A 470 1.31 9.18 -15.01
CA ILE A 470 2.10 8.71 -16.15
C ILE A 470 3.38 8.01 -15.68
N VAL A 471 4.13 8.57 -14.72
CA VAL A 471 5.34 7.92 -14.18
C VAL A 471 5.03 6.57 -13.53
N ASN A 472 3.90 6.48 -12.82
CA ASN A 472 3.48 5.24 -12.17
C ASN A 472 3.02 4.17 -13.18
N LEU A 473 2.31 4.57 -14.24
CA LEU A 473 1.95 3.70 -15.35
C LEU A 473 3.19 3.23 -16.13
N ALA A 474 4.17 4.12 -16.35
CA ALA A 474 5.45 3.76 -16.96
C ALA A 474 6.25 2.80 -16.07
N MET A 475 6.27 2.99 -14.75
CA MET A 475 6.89 2.03 -13.82
C MET A 475 6.25 0.64 -13.92
N LEU A 476 4.92 0.58 -13.99
CA LEU A 476 4.22 -0.68 -14.28
C LEU A 476 4.65 -1.23 -15.64
N GLY A 477 4.65 -0.41 -16.69
CA GLY A 477 5.12 -0.79 -18.03
C GLY A 477 6.50 -1.44 -18.03
N LEU A 478 7.46 -0.88 -17.28
CA LEU A 478 8.82 -1.43 -17.15
C LEU A 478 8.85 -2.78 -16.42
N LEU A 479 8.05 -2.97 -15.36
CA LEU A 479 7.93 -4.28 -14.68
C LEU A 479 7.29 -5.34 -15.58
N ILE A 480 6.30 -4.93 -16.36
CA ILE A 480 5.54 -5.79 -17.29
C ILE A 480 6.44 -6.30 -18.40
N ASP A 481 7.23 -5.40 -18.97
CA ASP A 481 8.18 -5.70 -20.02
C ASP A 481 9.41 -6.46 -19.50
N ARG A 482 9.45 -6.73 -18.18
CA ARG A 482 10.55 -7.44 -17.52
C ARG A 482 11.90 -6.79 -17.78
N ALA A 483 11.98 -5.46 -17.72
CA ALA A 483 13.18 -4.68 -18.01
C ALA A 483 14.45 -5.11 -17.25
N GLY A 484 14.30 -5.83 -16.13
CA GLY A 484 15.40 -6.44 -15.38
C GLY A 484 16.00 -7.72 -16.00
N TYR A 485 15.30 -8.37 -16.91
CA TYR A 485 15.69 -9.59 -17.63
C TYR A 485 16.05 -9.28 -19.08
N ASP A 486 15.11 -8.65 -19.79
CA ASP A 486 15.18 -8.31 -21.19
C ASP A 486 14.58 -6.93 -21.42
N TRP A 487 15.19 -6.16 -22.33
CA TRP A 487 14.73 -4.81 -22.66
C TRP A 487 13.90 -4.83 -23.93
N GLY A 488 12.58 -4.72 -23.79
CA GLY A 488 11.65 -4.76 -24.90
C GLY A 488 11.13 -3.38 -25.34
N PRO A 489 10.24 -3.35 -26.35
CA PRO A 489 9.65 -2.11 -26.87
C PRO A 489 8.76 -1.38 -25.84
N LEU A 490 8.15 -2.10 -24.89
CA LEU A 490 7.32 -1.47 -23.87
C LEU A 490 8.20 -0.75 -22.83
N ALA A 491 9.42 -1.23 -22.55
CA ALA A 491 10.39 -0.52 -21.75
C ALA A 491 10.87 0.77 -22.42
N ASP A 492 11.10 0.75 -23.74
CA ASP A 492 11.42 1.97 -24.52
C ASP A 492 10.30 3.02 -24.43
N VAL A 493 9.04 2.61 -24.63
CA VAL A 493 7.88 3.50 -24.52
C VAL A 493 7.76 4.05 -23.10
N SER A 494 7.93 3.20 -22.10
CA SER A 494 7.80 3.57 -20.68
C SER A 494 8.91 4.54 -20.26
N ALA A 495 10.17 4.27 -20.63
CA ALA A 495 11.30 5.15 -20.37
C ALA A 495 11.13 6.51 -21.07
N THR A 496 10.65 6.51 -22.32
CA THR A 496 10.35 7.74 -23.07
C THR A 496 9.24 8.55 -22.39
N ALA A 497 8.20 7.90 -21.88
CA ALA A 497 7.14 8.55 -21.13
C ALA A 497 7.66 9.22 -19.84
N VAL A 498 8.57 8.58 -19.11
CA VAL A 498 9.23 9.18 -17.94
C VAL A 498 10.06 10.41 -18.35
N ILE A 499 10.85 10.33 -19.42
CA ILE A 499 11.62 11.47 -19.95
C ILE A 499 10.68 12.64 -20.32
N ALA A 500 9.58 12.37 -21.03
CA ALA A 500 8.60 13.38 -21.41
C ALA A 500 7.98 14.07 -20.18
N VAL A 501 7.66 13.30 -19.13
CA VAL A 501 7.18 13.87 -17.85
C VAL A 501 8.24 14.74 -17.18
N LEU A 502 9.52 14.34 -17.19
CA LEU A 502 10.60 15.13 -16.61
C LEU A 502 10.84 16.43 -17.36
N LEU A 503 10.80 16.40 -18.70
CA LEU A 503 10.84 17.61 -19.54
C LEU A 503 9.65 18.53 -19.24
N TRP A 504 8.45 17.96 -19.10
CA TRP A 504 7.27 18.72 -18.69
C TRP A 504 7.43 19.31 -17.27
N GLN A 505 8.03 18.57 -16.34
CA GLN A 505 8.34 19.08 -15.00
C GLN A 505 9.32 20.27 -15.06
N ILE A 506 10.40 20.15 -15.83
CA ILE A 506 11.37 21.23 -16.05
C ILE A 506 10.67 22.47 -16.61
N ALA A 507 9.85 22.31 -17.66
CA ALA A 507 9.13 23.42 -18.28
C ALA A 507 8.21 24.16 -17.28
N VAL A 508 7.49 23.41 -16.43
CA VAL A 508 6.62 23.99 -15.39
C VAL A 508 7.43 24.76 -14.35
N VAL A 509 8.54 24.20 -13.87
CA VAL A 509 9.37 24.84 -12.84
C VAL A 509 10.09 26.08 -13.41
N VAL A 510 10.60 26.01 -14.66
CA VAL A 510 11.21 27.16 -15.35
C VAL A 510 10.19 28.29 -15.55
N LYS A 511 8.96 27.97 -15.97
CA LYS A 511 7.90 28.98 -16.13
C LYS A 511 7.62 29.73 -14.82
N ARG A 512 7.58 29.01 -13.70
CA ARG A 512 7.41 29.60 -12.35
C ARG A 512 8.61 30.44 -11.94
N LEU A 513 9.82 29.96 -12.22
CA LEU A 513 11.05 30.69 -11.90
C LEU A 513 11.12 32.01 -12.68
N ARG A 514 10.79 32.02 -13.97
CA ARG A 514 10.76 33.22 -14.82
C ARG A 514 9.66 34.22 -14.43
N GLY A 515 8.52 33.73 -13.94
CA GLY A 515 7.42 34.57 -13.44
C GLY A 515 7.57 35.04 -11.99
N SER A 516 8.66 34.64 -11.31
CA SER A 516 8.92 35.01 -9.92
C SER A 516 9.45 36.43 -9.83
N LEU A 517 8.84 37.26 -8.97
CA LEU A 517 9.42 38.54 -8.54
C LEU A 517 10.55 38.26 -7.53
N ALA A 518 11.64 37.67 -8.02
CA ALA A 518 12.91 37.37 -7.35
C ALA A 518 12.85 37.24 -5.80
N GLY A 519 12.14 36.23 -5.29
CA GLY A 519 12.26 35.86 -3.88
C GLY A 519 13.71 35.46 -3.56
N GLN A 520 14.28 35.95 -2.45
CA GLN A 520 15.64 35.63 -1.99
C GLN A 520 15.95 34.12 -1.96
N PHE A 521 14.93 33.25 -1.91
CA PHE A 521 15.07 31.79 -1.85
C PHE A 521 14.89 31.08 -3.20
N ALA A 522 14.64 31.80 -4.29
CA ALA A 522 14.52 31.21 -5.63
C ALA A 522 15.83 30.60 -6.15
N VAL A 523 16.98 30.95 -5.56
CA VAL A 523 18.32 30.44 -5.94
C VAL A 523 18.49 28.93 -5.75
N THR A 524 17.64 28.29 -4.94
CA THR A 524 17.68 26.82 -4.75
C THR A 524 16.80 26.07 -5.75
N VAL A 525 15.90 26.77 -6.47
CA VAL A 525 15.02 26.15 -7.48
C VAL A 525 15.79 25.48 -8.63
N PRO A 526 16.91 26.06 -9.15
CA PRO A 526 17.73 25.41 -10.17
C PRO A 526 18.25 24.01 -9.79
N PHE A 527 18.40 23.69 -8.51
CA PHE A 527 18.80 22.34 -8.08
C PHE A 527 17.80 21.28 -8.54
N TYR A 528 16.50 21.57 -8.47
CA TYR A 528 15.46 20.65 -8.93
C TYR A 528 15.45 20.49 -10.46
N LEU A 529 15.82 21.55 -11.19
CA LEU A 529 15.93 21.52 -12.65
C LEU A 529 17.11 20.65 -13.08
N THR A 530 18.28 20.89 -12.50
CA THR A 530 19.50 20.11 -12.76
C THR A 530 19.29 18.64 -12.37
N ALA A 531 18.63 18.37 -11.24
CA ALA A 531 18.29 17.02 -10.82
C ALA A 531 17.42 16.28 -11.85
N ALA A 532 16.36 16.92 -12.35
CA ALA A 532 15.52 16.34 -13.39
C ALA A 532 16.31 16.08 -14.68
N GLY A 533 17.25 16.97 -15.04
CA GLY A 533 18.18 16.78 -16.15
C GLY A 533 19.07 15.54 -15.98
N PHE A 534 19.67 15.36 -14.80
CA PHE A 534 20.48 14.18 -14.51
C PHE A 534 19.66 12.88 -14.53
N LEU A 535 18.40 12.89 -14.13
CA LEU A 535 17.54 11.71 -14.26
C LEU A 535 17.27 11.38 -15.73
N ILE A 536 17.07 12.39 -16.59
CA ILE A 536 16.95 12.17 -18.05
C ILE A 536 18.24 11.53 -18.59
N VAL A 537 19.40 12.08 -18.24
CA VAL A 537 20.70 11.51 -18.63
C VAL A 537 20.84 10.07 -18.12
N ALA A 538 20.44 9.79 -16.87
CA ALA A 538 20.47 8.46 -16.32
C ALA A 538 19.61 7.48 -17.15
N ILE A 539 18.38 7.85 -17.51
CA ILE A 539 17.50 7.00 -18.32
C ILE A 539 18.12 6.74 -19.69
N LEU A 540 18.72 7.75 -20.33
CA LEU A 540 19.41 7.59 -21.60
C LEU A 540 20.62 6.64 -21.49
N LEU A 541 21.39 6.73 -20.41
CA LEU A 541 22.51 5.81 -20.14
C LEU A 541 22.03 4.37 -19.94
N ALA A 542 20.90 4.16 -19.26
CA ALA A 542 20.31 2.82 -19.10
C ALA A 542 19.84 2.24 -20.44
N ILE A 543 19.19 3.04 -21.29
CA ILE A 543 18.80 2.63 -22.64
C ILE A 543 20.04 2.33 -23.50
N LEU A 544 21.08 3.15 -23.39
CA LEU A 544 22.31 2.93 -24.13
C LEU A 544 23.00 1.63 -23.70
N ALA A 545 23.02 1.35 -22.39
CA ALA A 545 23.62 0.14 -21.82
C ALA A 545 23.05 -1.15 -22.41
N THR A 546 21.76 -1.17 -22.79
CA THR A 546 21.14 -2.35 -23.40
C THR A 546 21.45 -2.51 -24.90
N ARG A 547 22.06 -1.49 -25.52
CA ARG A 547 22.31 -1.43 -26.96
C ARG A 547 23.80 -1.50 -27.32
N VAL A 548 24.69 -1.19 -26.37
CA VAL A 548 26.15 -1.19 -26.57
C VAL A 548 26.84 -2.14 -25.62
N GLY A 549 27.99 -2.70 -26.01
CA GLY A 549 28.74 -3.70 -25.24
C GLY A 549 29.35 -3.24 -23.91
N ASN A 550 29.09 -2.01 -23.45
CA ASN A 550 29.61 -1.46 -22.18
C ASN A 550 28.51 -1.33 -21.09
N TYR A 551 27.80 -2.43 -20.81
CA TYR A 551 26.68 -2.41 -19.87
C TYR A 551 27.11 -2.01 -18.45
N SER A 552 28.20 -2.57 -17.93
CA SER A 552 28.63 -2.37 -16.54
C SER A 552 28.95 -0.91 -16.22
N ASP A 553 29.73 -0.24 -17.08
CA ASP A 553 30.13 1.15 -16.83
C ASP A 553 28.98 2.12 -17.06
N LEU A 554 28.15 1.87 -18.07
CA LEU A 554 26.97 2.71 -18.33
C LEU A 554 25.94 2.59 -17.20
N ILE A 555 25.78 1.41 -16.60
CA ILE A 555 24.95 1.24 -15.41
C ILE A 555 25.59 1.86 -14.16
N ALA A 556 26.92 1.83 -14.05
CA ALA A 556 27.65 2.55 -13.00
C ALA A 556 27.48 4.07 -13.12
N ALA A 557 27.51 4.62 -14.33
CA ALA A 557 27.19 6.02 -14.59
C ALA A 557 25.71 6.32 -14.32
N HIS A 558 24.79 5.48 -14.78
CA HIS A 558 23.36 5.59 -14.51
C HIS A 558 23.08 5.68 -12.99
N SER A 559 23.63 4.78 -12.19
CA SER A 559 23.38 4.77 -10.74
C SER A 559 23.87 6.06 -10.08
N ARG A 560 25.03 6.58 -10.48
CA ARG A 560 25.57 7.85 -9.93
C ARG A 560 24.79 9.07 -10.40
N ALA A 561 24.31 9.07 -11.64
CA ALA A 561 23.40 10.09 -12.14
C ALA A 561 22.07 10.11 -11.36
N THR A 562 21.51 8.95 -11.02
CA THR A 562 20.27 8.87 -10.22
C THR A 562 20.47 9.21 -8.74
N VAL A 563 21.54 8.73 -8.11
CA VAL A 563 21.77 8.94 -6.67
C VAL A 563 22.31 10.35 -6.41
N TRP A 564 23.42 10.70 -7.05
CA TRP A 564 24.12 11.96 -6.77
C TRP A 564 23.58 13.12 -7.61
N GLY A 565 23.10 12.86 -8.82
CA GLY A 565 22.52 13.87 -9.69
C GLY A 565 21.04 14.14 -9.41
N PHE A 566 20.20 13.11 -9.27
CA PHE A 566 18.77 13.30 -9.07
C PHE A 566 18.38 13.39 -7.59
N ALA A 567 18.64 12.35 -6.78
CA ALA A 567 18.20 12.33 -5.39
C ALA A 567 18.95 13.38 -4.55
N TRP A 568 20.28 13.39 -4.60
CA TRP A 568 21.09 14.23 -3.72
C TRP A 568 20.99 15.73 -4.03
N LEU A 569 20.96 16.16 -5.30
CA LEU A 569 20.72 17.57 -5.62
C LEU A 569 19.35 18.06 -5.13
N THR A 570 18.31 17.23 -5.16
CA THR A 570 16.99 17.62 -4.61
C THR A 570 17.06 17.79 -3.09
N VAL A 571 17.83 16.94 -2.40
CA VAL A 571 18.09 17.08 -0.95
C VAL A 571 18.85 18.37 -0.66
N ILE A 572 19.96 18.64 -1.34
CA ILE A 572 20.75 19.86 -1.13
C ILE A 572 19.91 21.11 -1.36
N GLY A 573 19.18 21.19 -2.47
CA GLY A 573 18.34 22.35 -2.78
C GLY A 573 17.25 22.59 -1.73
N THR A 574 16.69 21.51 -1.18
CA THR A 574 15.65 21.60 -0.15
C THR A 574 16.23 22.00 1.21
N VAL A 575 17.38 21.43 1.59
CA VAL A 575 17.88 21.50 2.97
C VAL A 575 18.36 22.89 3.37
N VAL A 576 18.75 23.74 2.41
CA VAL A 576 19.11 25.14 2.62
C VAL A 576 18.02 25.91 3.37
N THR A 577 16.76 25.61 3.09
CA THR A 577 15.61 26.27 3.73
C THR A 577 14.94 25.40 4.77
N LEU A 578 14.85 24.09 4.49
CA LEU A 578 14.11 23.16 5.33
C LEU A 578 14.80 22.91 6.67
N LEU A 579 16.11 22.65 6.70
CA LEU A 579 16.80 22.34 7.96
C LEU A 579 16.77 23.51 8.96
N PRO A 580 17.02 24.78 8.55
CA PRO A 580 16.83 25.92 9.44
C PRO A 580 15.39 26.04 9.95
N THR A 581 14.40 25.77 9.09
CA THR A 581 12.98 25.78 9.48
C THR A 581 12.67 24.72 10.54
N LEU A 582 13.21 23.50 10.37
CA LEU A 582 13.05 22.41 11.34
C LEU A 582 13.65 22.76 12.69
N ALA A 583 14.82 23.39 12.67
CA ALA A 583 15.60 23.75 13.85
C ALA A 583 15.14 25.06 14.51
N GLY A 584 14.27 25.84 13.86
CA GLY A 584 13.90 27.19 14.31
C GLY A 584 15.06 28.19 14.20
N SER A 585 16.03 27.96 13.32
CA SER A 585 17.19 28.82 13.11
C SER A 585 17.03 29.71 11.87
N ARG A 586 17.91 30.71 11.73
CA ARG A 586 17.95 31.55 10.54
C ARG A 586 18.54 30.80 9.35
N ILE A 587 18.06 31.10 8.14
CA ILE A 587 18.62 30.57 6.90
C ILE A 587 19.99 31.23 6.65
N PRO A 588 21.07 30.47 6.40
CA PRO A 588 22.40 31.03 6.23
C PRO A 588 22.57 31.82 4.93
N ASP A 589 22.99 33.08 5.04
CA ASP A 589 23.34 33.91 3.88
C ASP A 589 24.55 33.35 3.11
N ILE A 590 25.51 32.75 3.83
CA ILE A 590 26.70 32.12 3.23
C ILE A 590 26.30 30.97 2.31
N ALA A 591 25.41 30.08 2.78
CA ALA A 591 24.90 28.97 1.98
C ALA A 591 24.20 29.49 0.73
N ARG A 592 23.35 30.52 0.88
CA ARG A 592 22.63 31.16 -0.23
C ARG A 592 23.57 31.71 -1.31
N ARG A 593 24.60 32.47 -0.91
CA ARG A 593 25.59 33.03 -1.86
C ARG A 593 26.39 31.96 -2.60
N ARG A 594 26.62 30.80 -1.96
CA ARG A 594 27.40 29.68 -2.54
C ARG A 594 26.56 28.75 -3.41
N CYS A 595 25.23 28.80 -3.35
CA CYS A 595 24.32 27.87 -4.05
C CYS A 595 24.61 27.74 -5.55
N THR A 596 24.70 28.84 -6.29
CA THR A 596 24.93 28.80 -7.75
C THR A 596 26.27 28.16 -8.10
N ARG A 597 27.35 28.59 -7.42
CA ARG A 597 28.69 28.03 -7.61
C ARG A 597 28.72 26.54 -7.26
N ALA A 598 28.12 26.17 -6.13
CA ALA A 598 28.03 24.78 -5.70
C ALA A 598 27.30 23.91 -6.74
N LEU A 599 26.17 24.40 -7.29
CA LEU A 599 25.44 23.68 -8.33
C LEU A 599 26.23 23.52 -9.62
N GLN A 600 26.94 24.57 -10.06
CA GLN A 600 27.78 24.53 -11.27
C GLN A 600 28.93 23.53 -11.12
N VAL A 601 29.66 23.59 -10.00
CA VAL A 601 30.78 22.68 -9.74
C VAL A 601 30.27 21.24 -9.55
N HIS A 602 29.18 21.05 -8.80
CA HIS A 602 28.59 19.73 -8.60
C HIS A 602 28.11 19.11 -9.93
N GLY A 603 27.37 19.88 -10.74
CA GLY A 603 26.88 19.42 -12.03
C GLY A 603 27.99 19.13 -13.04
N GLY A 604 29.00 20.01 -13.13
CA GLY A 604 30.15 19.80 -14.00
C GLY A 604 30.99 18.60 -13.58
N ALA A 605 31.30 18.48 -12.29
CA ALA A 605 32.09 17.38 -11.75
C ALA A 605 31.37 16.03 -11.86
N LEU A 606 30.07 15.97 -11.57
CA LEU A 606 29.29 14.76 -11.77
C LEU A 606 29.20 14.43 -13.27
N GLY A 607 28.94 15.40 -14.14
CA GLY A 607 28.92 15.19 -15.59
C GLY A 607 30.24 14.61 -16.13
N ALA A 608 31.38 15.12 -15.65
CA ALA A 608 32.69 14.58 -15.96
C ALA A 608 32.85 13.15 -15.44
N ALA A 609 32.41 12.86 -14.20
CA ALA A 609 32.45 11.50 -13.64
C ALA A 609 31.61 10.51 -14.46
N LEU A 610 30.42 10.92 -14.94
CA LEU A 610 29.58 10.08 -15.80
C LEU A 610 30.26 9.76 -17.13
N LEU A 611 30.89 10.75 -17.76
CA LEU A 611 31.64 10.57 -19.00
C LEU A 611 32.84 9.63 -18.79
N LEU A 612 33.62 9.85 -17.74
CA LEU A 612 34.78 9.03 -17.41
C LEU A 612 34.38 7.57 -17.12
N HIS A 613 33.26 7.34 -16.43
CA HIS A 613 32.69 6.01 -16.33
C HIS A 613 32.38 5.42 -17.72
N ALA A 614 31.63 6.13 -18.56
CA ALA A 614 31.28 5.64 -19.89
C ALA A 614 32.50 5.33 -20.79
N LEU A 615 33.64 5.98 -20.54
CA LEU A 615 34.92 5.77 -21.21
C LEU A 615 35.77 4.63 -20.59
N GLY A 616 35.31 3.99 -19.51
CA GLY A 616 36.05 2.90 -18.85
C GLY A 616 37.14 3.39 -17.88
N GLU A 617 37.05 4.63 -17.39
CA GLU A 617 38.05 5.27 -16.52
C GLU A 617 37.50 5.54 -15.10
N PRO A 618 37.15 4.49 -14.31
CA PRO A 618 36.47 4.65 -13.02
C PRO A 618 37.31 5.39 -11.98
N ALA A 619 38.64 5.25 -11.98
CA ALA A 619 39.50 5.94 -11.01
C ALA A 619 39.43 7.47 -11.16
N TRP A 620 39.49 7.96 -12.40
CA TRP A 620 39.30 9.38 -12.72
C TRP A 620 37.87 9.83 -12.44
N ALA A 621 36.87 8.97 -12.70
CA ALA A 621 35.49 9.25 -12.33
C ALA A 621 35.35 9.44 -10.80
N GLY A 622 36.06 8.66 -9.99
CA GLY A 622 36.14 8.82 -8.54
C GLY A 622 36.74 10.16 -8.12
N LEU A 623 37.82 10.62 -8.77
CA LEU A 623 38.39 11.95 -8.51
C LEU A 623 37.41 13.07 -8.84
N ALA A 624 36.73 12.99 -9.98
CA ALA A 624 35.67 13.93 -10.34
C ALA A 624 34.51 13.90 -9.31
N GLN A 625 34.15 12.72 -8.81
CA GLN A 625 33.15 12.56 -7.76
C GLN A 625 33.60 13.17 -6.41
N LEU A 626 34.90 13.16 -6.07
CA LEU A 626 35.38 13.89 -4.88
C LEU A 626 35.18 15.41 -5.04
N VAL A 627 35.42 15.97 -6.23
CA VAL A 627 35.13 17.40 -6.50
C VAL A 627 33.63 17.69 -6.32
N MET A 628 32.76 16.76 -6.74
CA MET A 628 31.32 16.84 -6.51
C MET A 628 30.97 16.84 -5.01
N VAL A 629 31.64 16.04 -4.18
CA VAL A 629 31.48 16.05 -2.71
C VAL A 629 31.90 17.40 -2.11
N LEU A 630 33.06 17.94 -2.53
CA LEU A 630 33.53 19.26 -2.09
C LEU A 630 32.52 20.37 -2.46
N ALA A 631 31.92 20.29 -3.64
CA ALA A 631 30.87 21.21 -4.05
C ALA A 631 29.62 21.13 -3.15
N ALA A 632 29.23 19.94 -2.70
CA ALA A 632 28.13 19.77 -1.76
C ALA A 632 28.45 20.40 -0.37
N LEU A 633 29.69 20.28 0.09
CA LEU A 633 30.14 20.89 1.35
C LEU A 633 30.03 22.43 1.35
N LEU A 634 30.15 23.09 0.20
CA LEU A 634 29.96 24.54 0.08
C LEU A 634 28.56 25.00 0.55
N VAL A 635 27.57 24.11 0.49
CA VAL A 635 26.19 24.37 0.93
C VAL A 635 25.92 23.72 2.29
N VAL A 636 26.29 22.45 2.48
CA VAL A 636 25.95 21.71 3.70
C VAL A 636 26.66 22.27 4.94
N GLN A 637 27.94 22.63 4.83
CA GLN A 637 28.72 23.17 5.94
C GLN A 637 28.11 24.43 6.55
N PRO A 638 27.80 25.50 5.78
CA PRO A 638 27.20 26.69 6.38
C PRO A 638 25.77 26.47 6.89
N VAL A 639 25.01 25.53 6.32
CA VAL A 639 23.66 25.19 6.82
C VAL A 639 23.75 24.54 8.21
N ILE A 640 24.61 23.53 8.38
CA ILE A 640 24.79 22.85 9.66
C ILE A 640 25.49 23.78 10.67
N GLY A 641 26.53 24.50 10.25
CA GLY A 641 27.30 25.40 11.12
C GLY A 641 26.44 26.50 11.76
N THR A 642 25.46 27.03 11.02
CA THR A 642 24.53 28.05 11.54
C THR A 642 23.66 27.53 12.68
N LEU A 643 23.37 26.22 12.74
CA LEU A 643 22.57 25.64 13.82
C LEU A 643 23.27 25.78 15.17
N PHE A 644 24.60 25.60 15.20
CA PHE A 644 25.39 25.73 16.41
C PHE A 644 25.54 27.18 16.89
N SER A 645 25.41 28.15 15.98
CA SER A 645 25.64 29.58 16.30
C SER A 645 24.36 30.38 16.59
N THR A 646 23.16 29.80 16.45
CA THR A 646 21.88 30.56 16.50
C THR A 646 20.85 30.03 17.50
N GLY A 647 21.27 29.20 18.47
CA GLY A 647 20.35 28.64 19.48
C GLY A 647 19.32 27.66 18.90
N ALA A 648 19.74 26.86 17.91
CA ALA A 648 18.87 25.90 17.24
C ALA A 648 18.26 24.86 18.18
N THR A 649 17.05 24.41 17.84
CA THR A 649 16.37 23.30 18.53
C THR A 649 16.76 21.95 17.95
N TRP A 650 17.38 21.12 18.79
CA TRP A 650 17.86 19.77 18.44
C TRP A 650 16.77 18.72 18.71
N THR A 651 15.74 18.74 17.88
CA THR A 651 14.70 17.70 17.88
C THR A 651 15.16 16.46 17.12
N THR A 652 14.45 15.34 17.28
CA THR A 652 14.65 14.11 16.49
C THR A 652 14.66 14.42 14.99
N ALA A 653 13.77 15.29 14.52
CA ALA A 653 13.74 15.70 13.12
C ALA A 653 15.03 16.40 12.69
N THR A 654 15.51 17.37 13.49
CA THR A 654 16.75 18.10 13.23
C THR A 654 17.96 17.17 13.20
N VAL A 655 18.11 16.32 14.22
CA VAL A 655 19.25 15.39 14.34
C VAL A 655 19.20 14.35 13.22
N SER A 656 18.03 13.81 12.89
CA SER A 656 17.82 12.86 11.78
C SER A 656 18.29 13.44 10.45
N VAL A 657 17.92 14.70 10.17
CA VAL A 657 18.32 15.38 8.93
C VAL A 657 19.82 15.67 8.91
N VAL A 658 20.39 16.19 10.00
CA VAL A 658 21.85 16.44 10.09
C VAL A 658 22.64 15.14 9.90
N ALA A 659 22.31 14.09 10.66
CA ALA A 659 22.98 12.81 10.54
C ALA A 659 22.79 12.18 9.15
N GLY A 660 21.62 12.34 8.53
CA GLY A 660 21.37 11.85 7.17
C GLY A 660 22.19 12.58 6.11
N LEU A 661 22.39 13.90 6.24
CA LEU A 661 23.29 14.65 5.36
C LEU A 661 24.74 14.19 5.51
N LEU A 662 25.20 13.96 6.75
CA LEU A 662 26.55 13.48 7.03
C LEU A 662 26.76 12.07 6.46
N TRP A 663 25.79 11.17 6.59
CA TRP A 663 25.83 9.85 5.95
C TRP A 663 25.87 9.93 4.44
N MET A 664 25.06 10.79 3.82
CA MET A 664 25.08 10.97 2.36
C MET A 664 26.45 11.46 1.88
N LEU A 665 27.07 12.41 2.59
CA LEU A 665 28.42 12.88 2.28
C LEU A 665 29.49 11.79 2.49
N ALA A 666 29.41 11.05 3.60
CA ALA A 666 30.34 9.97 3.90
C ALA A 666 30.26 8.84 2.88
N VAL A 667 29.04 8.42 2.50
CA VAL A 667 28.82 7.39 1.48
C VAL A 667 29.24 7.86 0.09
N ALA A 668 28.97 9.13 -0.27
CA ALA A 668 29.46 9.69 -1.54
C ALA A 668 30.99 9.71 -1.63
N THR A 669 31.64 10.03 -0.51
CA THR A 669 33.10 10.01 -0.38
C THR A 669 33.63 8.59 -0.46
N ALA A 670 33.01 7.64 0.25
CA ALA A 670 33.40 6.24 0.22
C ALA A 670 33.25 5.64 -1.19
N ASP A 671 32.16 5.92 -1.89
CA ASP A 671 31.95 5.52 -3.29
C ASP A 671 33.06 6.07 -4.20
N ALA A 672 33.41 7.34 -4.05
CA ALA A 672 34.51 7.95 -4.81
C ALA A 672 35.87 7.30 -4.49
N VAL A 673 36.16 7.03 -3.21
CA VAL A 673 37.41 6.38 -2.78
C VAL A 673 37.51 4.96 -3.31
N ILE A 674 36.43 4.17 -3.25
CA ILE A 674 36.37 2.81 -3.82
C ILE A 674 36.77 2.84 -5.30
N LEU A 675 36.25 3.80 -6.06
CA LEU A 675 36.59 3.94 -7.47
C LEU A 675 38.07 4.31 -7.69
N ILE A 676 38.59 5.26 -6.90
CA ILE A 676 39.99 5.71 -7.01
C ILE A 676 40.98 4.58 -6.76
N VAL A 677 40.68 3.70 -5.80
CA VAL A 677 41.56 2.56 -5.46
C VAL A 677 41.35 1.34 -6.38
N GLY A 678 40.55 1.48 -7.45
CA GLY A 678 40.33 0.41 -8.44
C GLY A 678 39.27 -0.62 -8.05
N GLY A 679 38.39 -0.31 -7.10
CA GLY A 679 37.28 -1.19 -6.71
C GLY A 679 36.18 -1.25 -7.77
N ASP A 680 35.50 -2.40 -7.87
CA ASP A 680 34.38 -2.59 -8.79
C ASP A 680 33.22 -1.62 -8.46
N PRO A 681 32.77 -0.77 -9.41
CA PRO A 681 31.74 0.23 -9.17
C PRO A 681 30.41 -0.34 -8.66
N ARG A 682 30.06 -1.56 -9.11
CA ARG A 682 28.81 -2.23 -8.74
C ARG A 682 28.89 -2.83 -7.35
N ALA A 683 29.97 -3.54 -7.03
CA ALA A 683 30.22 -4.09 -5.71
C ALA A 683 30.29 -2.98 -4.65
N GLY A 684 30.97 -1.87 -4.95
CA GLY A 684 31.01 -0.69 -4.08
C GLY A 684 29.61 -0.12 -3.82
N THR A 685 28.79 0.02 -4.86
CA THR A 685 27.39 0.46 -4.73
C THR A 685 26.60 -0.47 -3.82
N LEU A 686 26.70 -1.79 -4.01
CA LEU A 686 25.97 -2.80 -3.21
C LEU A 686 26.43 -2.86 -1.75
N LEU A 687 27.71 -2.61 -1.51
CA LEU A 687 28.26 -2.50 -0.15
C LEU A 687 27.63 -1.31 0.58
N LEU A 688 27.63 -0.14 -0.06
CA LEU A 688 27.21 1.12 0.54
C LEU A 688 25.68 1.29 0.60
N LEU A 689 24.93 0.52 -0.19
CA LEU A 689 23.49 0.70 -0.37
C LEU A 689 22.67 0.69 0.94
N PRO A 690 22.88 -0.23 1.90
CA PRO A 690 22.10 -0.22 3.14
C PRO A 690 22.26 1.08 3.93
N ALA A 691 23.48 1.62 4.00
CA ALA A 691 23.77 2.89 4.65
C ALA A 691 23.20 4.08 3.86
N LEU A 692 23.35 4.06 2.53
CA LEU A 692 22.79 5.07 1.61
C LEU A 692 21.27 5.20 1.77
N LEU A 693 20.55 4.08 1.68
CA LEU A 693 19.09 4.05 1.72
C LEU A 693 18.56 4.23 3.14
N GLY A 694 19.10 3.50 4.11
CA GLY A 694 18.60 3.50 5.49
C GLY A 694 18.93 4.79 6.24
N SER A 695 20.22 5.04 6.44
CA SER A 695 20.72 6.12 7.30
C SER A 695 20.95 7.44 6.56
N GLY A 696 21.08 7.40 5.23
CA GLY A 696 21.04 8.57 4.36
C GLY A 696 19.61 8.98 4.01
N LEU A 697 19.06 8.42 2.93
CA LEU A 697 17.82 8.88 2.30
C LEU A 697 16.57 8.69 3.16
N LEU A 698 16.30 7.48 3.66
CA LEU A 698 15.08 7.21 4.45
C LEU A 698 15.12 7.93 5.80
N GLN A 699 16.28 8.05 6.43
CA GLN A 699 16.45 8.86 7.64
C GLN A 699 16.19 10.35 7.38
N LEU A 700 16.65 10.90 6.24
CA LEU A 700 16.32 12.28 5.84
C LEU A 700 14.82 12.45 5.67
N VAL A 701 14.17 11.57 4.89
CA VAL A 701 12.73 11.66 4.60
C VAL A 701 11.91 11.50 5.88
N THR A 702 12.15 10.45 6.66
CA THR A 702 11.40 10.20 7.90
C THR A 702 11.67 11.26 8.98
N GLY A 703 12.88 11.82 9.02
CA GLY A 703 13.23 12.96 9.87
C GLY A 703 12.43 14.22 9.51
N VAL A 704 12.35 14.55 8.23
CA VAL A 704 11.51 15.67 7.75
C VAL A 704 10.02 15.43 8.09
N LEU A 705 9.52 14.21 7.90
CA LEU A 705 8.12 13.86 8.18
C LEU A 705 7.78 13.93 9.68
N HIS A 706 8.74 13.72 10.59
CA HIS A 706 8.53 13.93 12.03
C HIS A 706 8.05 15.34 12.36
N HIS A 707 8.46 16.32 11.58
CA HIS A 707 8.09 17.72 11.77
C HIS A 707 6.95 18.17 10.87
N LEU A 708 7.01 17.84 9.57
CA LEU A 708 6.06 18.33 8.57
C LEU A 708 4.69 17.68 8.70
N LEU A 709 4.60 16.39 9.00
CA LEU A 709 3.33 15.69 8.92
C LEU A 709 2.32 16.17 9.97
N PRO A 710 2.69 16.41 11.25
CA PRO A 710 1.82 17.09 12.21
C PRO A 710 1.36 18.48 11.73
N THR A 711 2.23 19.24 11.04
CA THR A 711 1.87 20.57 10.53
C THR A 711 0.89 20.51 9.37
N LEU A 712 1.05 19.54 8.47
CA LEU A 712 0.15 19.34 7.34
C LEU A 712 -1.25 18.87 7.77
N VAL A 713 -1.34 18.15 8.90
CA VAL A 713 -2.63 17.73 9.50
C VAL A 713 -3.40 18.92 10.06
N GLY A 714 -2.74 19.92 10.64
CA GLY A 714 -3.39 21.18 11.07
C GLY A 714 -3.90 21.18 12.52
N GLY A 715 -5.04 21.79 12.81
CA GLY A 715 -5.61 21.82 14.16
C GLY A 715 -5.04 22.87 15.14
N GLY A 716 -4.11 23.72 14.67
CA GLY A 716 -3.59 24.88 15.42
C GLY A 716 -2.26 24.65 16.17
N PRO A 717 -1.55 25.73 16.56
CA PRO A 717 -0.16 25.65 17.03
C PRO A 717 0.05 24.81 18.30
N GLY A 718 -0.90 24.84 19.24
CA GLY A 718 -0.85 24.06 20.47
C GLY A 718 -0.87 22.55 20.22
N LYS A 719 -1.78 22.10 19.35
CA LYS A 719 -1.93 20.68 18.99
C LYS A 719 -0.71 20.16 18.22
N VAL A 720 -0.21 20.96 17.27
CA VAL A 720 1.02 20.65 16.53
C VAL A 720 2.22 20.50 17.46
N ARG A 721 2.34 21.36 18.50
CA ARG A 721 3.40 21.22 19.52
C ARG A 721 3.32 19.90 20.27
N VAL A 722 2.13 19.50 20.74
CA VAL A 722 1.97 18.23 21.47
C VAL A 722 2.23 17.02 20.57
N ALA A 723 1.77 17.08 19.32
CA ALA A 723 2.03 16.04 18.33
C ALA A 723 3.54 15.88 18.10
N ARG A 724 4.26 16.98 17.88
CA ARG A 724 5.73 16.97 17.71
C ARG A 724 6.44 16.43 18.94
N ALA A 725 6.07 16.87 20.15
CA ALA A 725 6.63 16.33 21.40
C ALA A 725 6.38 14.82 21.54
N THR A 726 5.24 14.32 21.07
CA THR A 726 4.92 12.88 21.06
C THR A 726 5.80 12.12 20.06
N ALA A 727 6.02 12.69 18.86
CA ALA A 727 6.90 12.11 17.85
C ALA A 727 8.36 12.08 18.33
N ASP A 728 8.78 13.05 19.14
CA ASP A 728 10.15 13.20 19.63
C ASP A 728 10.54 12.18 20.72
N ARG A 729 9.56 11.59 21.41
CA ARG A 729 9.82 10.61 22.49
C ARG A 729 10.65 9.44 21.97
N ALA A 730 11.70 9.07 22.71
CA ALA A 730 12.64 8.01 22.35
C ALA A 730 13.33 8.19 20.98
N GLY A 731 13.40 9.43 20.47
CA GLY A 731 14.06 9.77 19.22
C GLY A 731 15.53 9.36 19.18
N GLY A 732 16.27 9.68 20.24
CA GLY A 732 17.68 9.32 20.37
C GLY A 732 17.93 7.82 20.19
N ALA A 733 17.17 6.96 20.88
CA ALA A 733 17.29 5.51 20.75
C ALA A 733 17.05 5.03 19.31
N ARG A 734 16.02 5.56 18.64
CA ARG A 734 15.74 5.19 17.24
C ARG A 734 16.85 5.65 16.30
N LEU A 735 17.37 6.85 16.49
CA LEU A 735 18.48 7.36 15.69
C LEU A 735 19.74 6.52 15.92
N THR A 736 20.04 6.13 17.17
CA THR A 736 21.13 5.21 17.47
C THR A 736 20.97 3.90 16.71
N LEU A 737 19.78 3.28 16.70
CA LEU A 737 19.52 2.06 15.95
C LEU A 737 19.81 2.22 14.44
N ILE A 738 19.35 3.32 13.84
CA ILE A 738 19.56 3.58 12.40
C ILE A 738 21.05 3.76 12.10
N ASN A 739 21.72 4.65 12.84
CA ASN A 739 23.11 5.03 12.57
C ASN A 739 24.10 3.90 12.92
N LEU A 740 23.92 3.23 14.06
CA LEU A 740 24.70 2.05 14.43
C LEU A 740 24.44 0.91 13.44
N GLY A 741 23.20 0.70 13.05
CA GLY A 741 22.84 -0.31 12.07
C GLY A 741 23.58 -0.11 10.74
N ALA A 742 23.67 1.12 10.23
CA ALA A 742 24.47 1.42 9.04
C ALA A 742 25.96 1.12 9.22
N LEU A 743 26.57 1.49 10.35
CA LEU A 743 27.96 1.14 10.62
C LEU A 743 28.17 -0.37 10.56
N LEU A 744 27.30 -1.16 11.21
CA LEU A 744 27.38 -2.62 11.18
C LEU A 744 27.23 -3.21 9.77
N THR A 745 26.42 -2.59 8.90
CA THR A 745 26.31 -3.03 7.49
C THR A 745 27.57 -2.81 6.66
N LEU A 746 28.49 -1.95 7.12
CA LEU A 746 29.76 -1.66 6.46
C LEU A 746 30.93 -2.48 7.01
N LEU A 747 30.81 -3.06 8.21
CA LEU A 747 31.86 -3.91 8.80
C LEU A 747 32.00 -5.25 8.10
N ASP A 748 30.91 -5.76 7.52
CA ASP A 748 30.88 -7.06 6.87
C ASP A 748 29.94 -7.04 5.66
N VAL A 749 30.39 -7.60 4.54
CA VAL A 749 29.62 -7.69 3.29
C VAL A 749 28.62 -8.85 3.34
N THR A 750 28.94 -9.91 4.08
CA THR A 750 28.12 -11.12 4.20
C THR A 750 28.33 -11.75 5.56
N GLY A 751 27.39 -11.54 6.49
CA GLY A 751 27.45 -12.20 7.80
C GLY A 751 26.53 -11.63 8.87
N PRO A 752 26.72 -12.06 10.13
CA PRO A 752 25.86 -11.71 11.25
C PRO A 752 25.82 -10.19 11.52
N ALA A 753 26.95 -9.49 11.37
CA ALA A 753 27.03 -8.05 11.58
C ALA A 753 26.15 -7.28 10.58
N ARG A 754 26.21 -7.64 9.29
CA ARG A 754 25.34 -7.04 8.26
C ARG A 754 23.86 -7.32 8.52
N SER A 755 23.55 -8.55 8.92
CA SER A 755 22.17 -8.97 9.24
C SER A 755 21.62 -8.19 10.43
N ALA A 756 22.41 -8.07 11.51
CA ALA A 756 22.09 -7.25 12.67
C ALA A 756 21.92 -5.78 12.26
N GLY A 757 22.84 -5.24 11.47
CA GLY A 757 22.78 -3.86 10.97
C GLY A 757 21.49 -3.54 10.23
N LEU A 758 21.08 -4.42 9.31
CA LEU A 758 19.81 -4.31 8.59
C LEU A 758 18.59 -4.37 9.52
N ILE A 759 18.61 -5.25 10.52
CA ILE A 759 17.54 -5.35 11.52
C ILE A 759 17.46 -4.05 12.33
N LEU A 760 18.59 -3.49 12.79
CA LEU A 760 18.62 -2.25 13.57
C LEU A 760 18.11 -1.05 12.75
N ILE A 761 18.55 -0.91 11.49
CA ILE A 761 18.02 0.11 10.55
C ILE A 761 16.50 -0.04 10.44
N GLY A 762 16.02 -1.26 10.19
CA GLY A 762 14.60 -1.57 10.07
C GLY A 762 13.80 -1.18 11.31
N LEU A 763 14.26 -1.59 12.51
CA LEU A 763 13.61 -1.26 13.77
C LEU A 763 13.57 0.24 14.03
N GLY A 764 14.65 0.96 13.75
CA GLY A 764 14.72 2.40 13.93
C GLY A 764 13.77 3.19 13.00
N LEU A 765 13.71 2.79 11.72
CA LEU A 765 12.81 3.39 10.73
C LEU A 765 11.33 3.05 10.98
N ILE A 766 11.02 1.79 11.32
CA ILE A 766 9.67 1.38 11.71
C ILE A 766 9.24 2.14 12.97
N GLY A 767 10.15 2.29 13.94
CA GLY A 767 9.92 3.11 15.12
C GLY A 767 9.57 4.55 14.78
N HIS A 768 10.27 5.16 13.81
CA HIS A 768 9.98 6.50 13.30
C HIS A 768 8.56 6.61 12.75
N VAL A 769 8.14 5.66 11.92
CA VAL A 769 6.78 5.62 11.35
C VAL A 769 5.72 5.46 12.45
N ILE A 770 5.96 4.60 13.43
CA ILE A 770 5.03 4.37 14.55
C ILE A 770 4.85 5.64 15.39
N THR A 771 5.92 6.36 15.73
CA THR A 771 5.83 7.57 16.56
C THR A 771 5.16 8.72 15.82
N ILE A 772 5.46 8.90 14.53
CA ILE A 772 4.74 9.87 13.67
C ILE A 772 3.25 9.54 13.64
N THR A 773 2.91 8.27 13.40
CA THR A 773 1.50 7.83 13.35
C THR A 773 0.79 8.10 14.68
N ARG A 774 1.44 7.80 15.81
CA ARG A 774 0.93 8.11 17.15
C ARG A 774 0.75 9.61 17.38
N ALA A 775 1.69 10.44 16.92
CA ALA A 775 1.61 11.89 17.01
C ALA A 775 0.37 12.42 16.29
N ILE A 776 0.14 11.98 15.04
CA ILE A 776 -1.02 12.35 14.24
C ILE A 776 -2.32 11.89 14.90
N ILE A 777 -2.38 10.64 15.36
CA ILE A 777 -3.56 10.12 16.07
C ILE A 777 -3.85 10.95 17.33
N THR A 778 -2.82 11.34 18.07
CA THR A 778 -2.97 12.16 19.28
C THR A 778 -3.50 13.55 18.94
N GLN A 779 -3.01 14.14 17.85
CA GLN A 779 -3.47 15.43 17.34
C GLN A 779 -4.94 15.41 16.93
N TYR A 780 -5.37 14.39 16.17
CA TYR A 780 -6.77 14.19 15.79
C TYR A 780 -7.69 13.95 16.99
N ARG A 781 -7.19 13.32 18.06
CA ARG A 781 -7.96 13.14 19.30
C ARG A 781 -8.19 14.42 20.09
N MET A 782 -7.49 15.50 19.77
CA MET A 782 -7.73 16.82 20.34
C MET A 782 -8.73 17.64 19.49
N GLU A 783 -9.13 17.16 18.31
CA GLU A 783 -10.18 17.77 17.47
C GLU A 783 -11.59 17.30 17.81
N ASN A 784 -11.71 16.15 18.49
CA ASN A 784 -12.95 15.64 19.08
C ASN A 784 -12.86 15.69 20.60
#